data_AF-A0A9W6T3U8-F1
#
_entry.id   AF-A0A9W6T3U8-F1
#
_cell.length_a   1.000
_cell.length_b   1.000
_cell.length_c   1.000
_cell.angle_alpha   90.00
_cell.angle_beta   90.00
_cell.angle_gamma   90.00
#
_symmetry.space_group_name_H-M   'P 1'
#
loop_
_entity.id
_entity.type
_entity.pdbx_description
1 polymer ?
#
loop_
_entity_poly.entity_id
_entity_poly.type
_entity_poly.pdbx_seq_one_letter_code
_entity_poly.pdbx_strand_id
1 'polypeptide(L)'
;MLVYVRKCKSNDILKEVDINDIPKHIPKQLEIETKEIEKIKKEEEEKHLYINFKLFTDDNFINYQGFDLCPSPEQHRYYAEDLFDENSFPSSFRLLKTDPLSKLYDTIAELIDYSVENFRLWHVSKRQNGTHRPHSIIPSPASIRDKSSVDSEGIKEKLIGDVFASSRNNRRSDTGSHYTLYAEQFNKDLKFIAKHLYEMQQNKEITEKNNAVDLTNFKNYFTDIVSKITSNHNAPCEIVSSSSENILIFLKYFDAKNQMLKGITHTIISHNTQISNIISLLNLLMSFELTTDLNLFEEIGPVSIDKLNTQSTFYKSELGNGDIICFSEPIIDEHKIESLDYPTVKDFYNFLESRVHLRVAPLVKADEDEEEYVVVNNKDKDSSASDDKKNQSDDANAPKEETDENEGNSIFEFWISSYVTYEKLAKKIAKKINTDYNYLRIFAVGNNNTHYALNKNLNFKELFNNTPQSQTVDLRYEILKVTLNELEKMKSCNVIWLGHGVCRPQTHDFMLPENYTVDDIITRLQNKVGFESDKKDDILVWTEDNHRLSKLVKTDTSVLEISNIICCYYPEAMKLIDSNSSQQEVEDDVDDDDDETDDTASDFLVPVFQCYGRAENVHGIPFLFVLKKDEELVDTKKRLHKVLGISEKEFQRVHIGLYEYPQSLNFAEKDDIVLYNLFANGNNRIQLCIEHPGRYQRQTSVAEPSIFIRD
;
A
#
# COMPACT_ATOMS: atom_id res chain seq x y z
N MET A 1 -30.51 46.35 18.74
CA MET A 1 -30.49 45.60 20.02
C MET A 1 -30.48 46.60 21.15
N LEU A 2 -31.42 46.51 22.09
CA LEU A 2 -31.49 47.41 23.26
C LEU A 2 -31.17 46.58 24.52
N VAL A 3 -30.26 47.05 25.36
CA VAL A 3 -29.88 46.39 26.63
C VAL A 3 -30.46 47.20 27.77
N TYR A 4 -31.34 46.60 28.55
CA TYR A 4 -31.96 47.22 29.72
C TYR A 4 -31.40 46.61 31.00
N VAL A 5 -30.97 47.45 31.93
CA VAL A 5 -30.52 47.04 33.26
C VAL A 5 -31.62 47.33 34.27
N ARG A 6 -32.02 46.31 35.05
CA ARG A 6 -33.07 46.45 36.06
C ARG A 6 -32.60 47.45 37.13
N LYS A 7 -33.39 48.50 37.39
CA LYS A 7 -33.01 49.62 38.28
C LYS A 7 -32.56 49.18 39.68
N CYS A 8 -33.10 48.09 40.22
CA CYS A 8 -32.69 47.56 41.53
C CYS A 8 -31.32 46.85 41.53
N LYS A 9 -30.80 46.47 40.36
CA LYS A 9 -29.50 45.80 40.19
C LYS A 9 -28.47 46.65 39.46
N SER A 10 -28.79 47.91 39.13
CA SER A 10 -27.89 48.81 38.39
C SER A 10 -26.55 49.00 39.10
N ASN A 11 -26.59 49.15 40.43
CA ASN A 11 -25.38 49.42 41.22
C ASN A 11 -24.44 48.21 41.32
N ASP A 12 -24.97 47.01 41.14
CA ASP A 12 -24.21 45.76 41.17
C ASP A 12 -23.64 45.44 39.77
N ILE A 13 -24.45 45.63 38.72
CA ILE A 13 -24.07 45.35 37.33
C ILE A 13 -23.11 46.42 36.78
N LEU A 14 -23.26 47.69 37.18
CA LEU A 14 -22.42 48.82 36.74
C LEU A 14 -21.42 49.23 37.83
N LYS A 15 -21.00 48.28 38.66
CA LYS A 15 -19.99 48.53 39.68
C LYS A 15 -18.68 48.97 39.01
N GLU A 16 -18.04 49.99 39.56
CA GLU A 16 -16.72 50.42 39.09
C GLU A 16 -15.71 49.28 39.33
N VAL A 17 -14.99 48.90 38.28
CA VAL A 17 -13.96 47.87 38.31
C VAL A 17 -12.61 48.57 38.40
N ASP A 18 -11.86 48.30 39.46
CA ASP A 18 -10.53 48.86 39.70
C ASP A 18 -9.44 47.84 39.34
N ILE A 19 -8.18 48.28 39.21
CA ILE A 19 -7.03 47.45 38.84
C ILE A 19 -6.86 46.28 39.83
N ASN A 20 -7.27 46.45 41.08
CA ASN A 20 -7.22 45.44 42.12
C ASN A 20 -8.21 44.28 41.91
N ASP A 21 -9.29 44.48 41.13
CA ASP A 21 -10.26 43.45 40.80
C ASP A 21 -9.73 42.47 39.74
N ILE A 22 -8.64 42.83 39.06
CA ILE A 22 -7.99 42.00 38.04
C ILE A 22 -6.99 41.05 38.73
N PRO A 23 -7.11 39.72 38.55
CA PRO A 23 -6.16 38.76 39.10
C PRO A 23 -4.72 39.07 38.65
N LYS A 24 -3.77 39.05 39.60
CA LYS A 24 -2.36 39.44 39.37
C LYS A 24 -1.62 38.69 38.24
N HIS A 25 -2.11 37.51 37.84
CA HIS A 25 -1.51 36.74 36.75
C HIS A 25 -1.88 37.29 35.36
N ILE A 26 -3.04 37.96 35.22
CA ILE A 26 -3.52 38.48 33.94
C ILE A 26 -2.64 39.64 33.43
N PRO A 27 -2.31 40.69 34.21
CA PRO A 27 -1.41 41.74 33.74
C PRO A 27 -0.01 41.21 33.39
N LYS A 28 0.51 40.26 34.17
CA LYS A 28 1.81 39.62 33.90
C LYS A 28 1.80 38.86 32.58
N GLN A 29 0.71 38.12 32.31
CA GLN A 29 0.57 37.38 31.07
C GLN A 29 0.42 38.34 29.87
N LEU A 30 -0.37 39.40 30.00
CA LEU A 30 -0.49 40.43 28.97
C LEU A 30 0.83 41.15 28.68
N GLU A 31 1.67 41.39 29.69
CA GLU A 31 3.02 41.94 29.50
C GLU A 31 3.97 40.99 28.76
N ILE A 32 3.82 39.68 28.96
CA ILE A 32 4.59 38.66 28.23
C ILE A 32 4.11 38.61 26.78
N GLU A 33 2.80 38.53 26.56
CA GLU A 33 2.18 38.49 25.23
C GLU A 33 2.50 39.76 24.44
N THR A 34 2.45 40.95 25.05
CA THR A 34 2.83 42.21 24.35
C THR A 34 4.30 42.23 23.97
N LYS A 35 5.21 41.78 24.85
CA LYS A 35 6.64 41.66 24.53
C LYS A 35 6.91 40.65 23.42
N GLU A 36 6.19 39.53 23.39
CA GLU A 36 6.28 38.55 22.32
C GLU A 36 5.78 39.13 20.99
N ILE A 37 4.63 39.81 21.01
CA ILE A 37 4.08 40.49 19.82
C ILE A 37 5.05 41.57 19.31
N GLU A 38 5.63 42.38 20.21
CA GLU A 38 6.63 43.39 19.83
C GLU A 38 7.89 42.76 19.22
N LYS A 39 8.35 41.63 19.77
CA LYS A 39 9.47 40.88 19.22
C LYS A 39 9.16 40.33 17.83
N ILE A 40 8.00 39.69 17.65
CA ILE A 40 7.54 39.17 16.36
C ILE A 40 7.43 40.30 15.34
N LYS A 41 6.81 41.43 15.74
CA LYS A 41 6.66 42.60 14.87
C LYS A 41 8.01 43.19 14.48
N LYS A 42 8.96 43.27 15.42
CA LYS A 42 10.33 43.72 15.13
C LYS A 42 11.05 42.76 14.17
N GLU A 43 10.92 41.45 14.38
CA GLU A 43 11.47 40.45 13.46
C GLU A 43 10.84 40.57 12.06
N GLU A 44 9.53 40.84 11.96
CA GLU A 44 8.85 41.10 10.68
C GLU A 44 9.32 42.39 10.01
N GLU A 45 9.48 43.46 10.80
CA GLU A 45 10.06 44.72 10.33
C GLU A 45 11.51 44.53 9.87
N GLU A 46 12.29 43.64 10.48
CA GLU A 46 13.68 43.38 10.08
C GLU A 46 13.81 42.34 8.95
N LYS A 47 12.83 41.46 8.74
CA LYS A 47 12.85 40.39 7.71
C LYS A 47 13.17 40.93 6.31
N HIS A 48 12.70 42.12 5.96
CA HIS A 48 12.95 42.71 4.64
C HIS A 48 14.40 43.20 4.44
N LEU A 49 15.20 43.32 5.51
CA LEU A 49 16.61 43.76 5.46
C LEU A 49 17.57 42.60 5.16
N TYR A 50 17.16 41.37 5.44
CA TYR A 50 17.98 40.17 5.27
C TYR A 50 17.73 39.49 3.92
N ILE A 51 18.75 38.75 3.48
CA ILE A 51 18.65 37.73 2.44
C ILE A 51 19.01 36.40 3.07
N ASN A 52 18.18 35.38 2.86
CA ASN A 52 18.47 34.02 3.28
C ASN A 52 19.13 33.26 2.13
N PHE A 53 20.18 32.51 2.42
CA PHE A 53 20.94 31.71 1.48
C PHE A 53 20.89 30.24 1.86
N LYS A 54 20.88 29.38 0.85
CA LYS A 54 21.14 27.95 0.95
C LYS A 54 22.42 27.64 0.18
N LEU A 55 23.41 27.06 0.85
CA LEU A 55 24.70 26.69 0.29
C LEU A 55 24.73 25.20 -0.02
N PHE A 56 25.00 24.89 -1.27
CA PHE A 56 25.25 23.56 -1.77
C PHE A 56 26.75 23.39 -2.09
N THR A 57 27.29 22.22 -1.80
CA THR A 57 28.70 21.86 -2.01
C THR A 57 28.81 20.47 -2.66
N ASP A 58 30.00 20.15 -3.18
CA ASP A 58 30.31 18.81 -3.68
C ASP A 58 30.09 17.72 -2.61
N ASP A 59 30.30 18.02 -1.32
CA ASP A 59 30.12 17.04 -0.25
C ASP A 59 28.65 16.68 -0.06
N ASN A 60 27.75 17.65 -0.24
CA ASN A 60 26.31 17.39 -0.27
C ASN A 60 25.97 16.52 -1.50
N PHE A 61 26.55 16.83 -2.66
CA PHE A 61 26.33 16.08 -3.89
C PHE A 61 26.70 14.60 -3.75
N ILE A 62 27.82 14.30 -3.10
CA ILE A 62 28.33 12.94 -2.90
C ILE A 62 27.41 12.10 -1.99
N ASN A 63 26.77 12.72 -1.00
CA ASN A 63 25.85 12.02 -0.08
C ASN A 63 24.45 11.87 -0.67
N TYR A 64 24.12 12.60 -1.73
CA TYR A 64 22.78 12.66 -2.25
C TYR A 64 22.46 11.58 -3.30
N GLN A 65 21.37 10.85 -3.05
CA GLN A 65 20.84 9.82 -3.94
C GLN A 65 19.44 10.21 -4.47
N GLY A 66 19.40 11.04 -5.51
CA GLY A 66 18.14 11.45 -6.12
C GLY A 66 18.34 12.25 -7.41
N PHE A 67 17.31 12.98 -7.82
CA PHE A 67 17.33 13.87 -8.97
C PHE A 67 17.95 15.23 -8.61
N ASP A 68 18.60 15.88 -9.56
CA ASP A 68 19.36 17.12 -9.37
C ASP A 68 20.54 16.96 -8.41
N LEU A 69 20.88 18.02 -7.70
CA LEU A 69 22.11 18.16 -6.92
C LEU A 69 21.89 17.88 -5.44
N CYS A 70 20.71 18.21 -4.90
CA CYS A 70 20.37 18.02 -3.49
C CYS A 70 18.87 17.75 -3.32
N PRO A 71 18.45 17.27 -2.13
CA PRO A 71 17.04 17.16 -1.81
C PRO A 71 16.36 18.53 -1.93
N SER A 72 15.22 18.58 -2.61
CA SER A 72 14.44 19.81 -2.77
C SER A 72 13.03 19.62 -2.20
N PRO A 73 12.70 20.26 -1.06
CA PRO A 73 11.36 20.23 -0.49
C PRO A 73 10.28 20.81 -1.42
N GLU A 74 10.66 21.62 -2.41
CA GLU A 74 9.71 22.15 -3.39
C GLU A 74 9.14 21.07 -4.32
N GLN A 75 9.90 19.99 -4.54
CA GLN A 75 9.51 18.85 -5.37
C GLN A 75 8.76 17.81 -4.54
N HIS A 76 7.60 18.18 -3.98
CA HIS A 76 6.77 17.36 -3.08
C HIS A 76 6.49 15.92 -3.58
N ARG A 77 6.45 15.72 -4.91
CA ARG A 77 6.26 14.39 -5.51
C ARG A 77 7.47 13.47 -5.31
N TYR A 78 8.68 14.02 -5.35
CA TYR A 78 9.94 13.29 -5.35
C TYR A 78 10.74 13.44 -4.04
N TYR A 79 10.12 14.05 -3.03
CA TYR A 79 10.75 14.41 -1.77
C TYR A 79 10.11 13.65 -0.60
N ALA A 80 10.97 13.07 0.23
CA ALA A 80 10.67 12.58 1.57
C ALA A 80 11.87 12.96 2.44
N GLU A 81 11.62 13.49 3.63
CA GLU A 81 12.69 13.94 4.53
C GLU A 81 13.52 12.75 5.04
N ASP A 82 12.84 11.67 5.45
CA ASP A 82 13.42 10.45 6.01
C ASP A 82 14.24 9.61 5.01
N LEU A 83 14.24 10.00 3.74
CA LEU A 83 14.88 9.25 2.67
C LEU A 83 16.35 9.62 2.47
N PHE A 84 16.74 10.84 2.86
CA PHE A 84 18.05 11.38 2.57
C PHE A 84 18.83 11.63 3.86
N ASP A 85 20.12 11.32 3.85
CA ASP A 85 21.01 11.64 4.96
C ASP A 85 21.02 13.16 5.21
N GLU A 86 21.15 13.58 6.47
CA GLU A 86 21.25 15.00 6.86
C GLU A 86 22.36 15.73 6.09
N ASN A 87 23.47 15.04 5.82
CA ASN A 87 24.61 15.58 5.07
C ASN A 87 24.32 15.84 3.58
N SER A 88 23.19 15.39 3.05
CA SER A 88 22.74 15.68 1.68
C SER A 88 22.09 17.06 1.55
N PHE A 89 21.64 17.63 2.67
CA PHE A 89 20.91 18.89 2.67
C PHE A 89 21.85 20.11 2.63
N PRO A 90 21.45 21.20 1.95
CA PRO A 90 22.25 22.41 1.90
C PRO A 90 22.23 23.16 3.23
N SER A 91 23.37 23.78 3.57
CA SER A 91 23.49 24.62 4.77
C SER A 91 22.77 25.95 4.59
N SER A 92 22.00 26.40 5.58
CA SER A 92 21.24 27.65 5.51
C SER A 92 21.87 28.74 6.37
N PHE A 93 21.99 29.97 5.84
CA PHE A 93 22.50 31.13 6.57
C PHE A 93 21.84 32.43 6.06
N ARG A 94 21.98 33.54 6.79
CA ARG A 94 21.38 34.83 6.42
C ARG A 94 22.39 35.97 6.53
N LEU A 95 22.32 36.92 5.60
CA LEU A 95 23.16 38.13 5.58
C LEU A 95 22.31 39.37 5.32
N LEU A 96 22.82 40.56 5.68
CA LEU A 96 22.13 41.81 5.41
C LEU A 96 22.27 42.18 3.93
N LYS A 97 21.23 42.80 3.35
CA LYS A 97 21.29 43.35 1.99
C LYS A 97 22.39 44.40 1.82
N THR A 98 22.68 45.13 2.88
CA THR A 98 23.70 46.18 2.95
C THR A 98 25.09 45.65 3.26
N ASP A 99 25.26 44.35 3.49
CA ASP A 99 26.59 43.78 3.66
C ASP A 99 27.34 43.79 2.31
N PRO A 100 28.68 43.96 2.33
CA PRO A 100 29.49 43.86 1.12
C PRO A 100 29.57 42.40 0.63
N LEU A 101 29.75 42.22 -0.67
CA LEU A 101 29.86 40.89 -1.30
C LEU A 101 31.05 40.09 -0.75
N SER A 102 32.13 40.75 -0.31
CA SER A 102 33.26 40.07 0.35
C SER A 102 32.82 39.25 1.55
N LYS A 103 31.92 39.79 2.38
CA LYS A 103 31.41 39.10 3.57
C LYS A 103 30.68 37.80 3.22
N LEU A 104 29.99 37.74 2.08
CA LEU A 104 29.37 36.51 1.59
C LEU A 104 30.42 35.43 1.33
N TYR A 105 31.50 35.79 0.64
CA TYR A 105 32.60 34.86 0.36
C TYR A 105 33.34 34.45 1.64
N ASP A 106 33.60 35.39 2.56
CA ASP A 106 34.24 35.08 3.84
C ASP A 106 33.39 34.13 4.69
N THR A 107 32.08 34.39 4.78
CA THR A 107 31.14 33.51 5.51
C THR A 107 31.10 32.11 4.90
N ILE A 108 31.06 32.01 3.56
CA ILE A 108 31.06 30.71 2.89
C ILE A 108 32.39 30.00 3.09
N ALA A 109 33.52 30.69 2.96
CA ALA A 109 34.86 30.17 3.20
C ALA A 109 35.00 29.54 4.59
N GLU A 110 34.46 30.19 5.62
CA GLU A 110 34.39 29.65 6.99
C GLU A 110 33.50 28.41 7.08
N LEU A 111 32.35 28.41 6.41
CA LEU A 111 31.40 27.27 6.42
C LEU A 111 31.96 26.01 5.76
N ILE A 112 32.77 26.16 4.70
CA ILE A 112 33.36 25.02 3.96
C ILE A 112 34.81 24.73 4.34
N ASP A 113 35.36 25.46 5.33
CA ASP A 113 36.77 25.42 5.75
C ASP A 113 37.75 25.51 4.56
N TYR A 114 37.62 26.58 3.76
CA TYR A 114 38.34 26.70 2.49
C TYR A 114 38.72 28.14 2.15
N SER A 115 39.80 28.32 1.37
CA SER A 115 40.28 29.66 1.00
C SER A 115 39.40 30.31 -0.07
N VAL A 116 39.10 31.60 0.11
CA VAL A 116 38.33 32.45 -0.83
C VAL A 116 38.90 32.45 -2.26
N GLU A 117 40.20 32.20 -2.43
CA GLU A 117 40.84 32.15 -3.75
C GLU A 117 40.65 30.83 -4.51
N ASN A 118 40.19 29.78 -3.82
CA ASN A 118 40.17 28.42 -4.34
C ASN A 118 38.77 27.90 -4.68
N PHE A 119 37.72 28.72 -4.54
CA PHE A 119 36.37 28.37 -4.97
C PHE A 119 35.69 29.52 -5.73
N ARG A 120 34.63 29.18 -6.46
CA ARG A 120 33.72 30.19 -7.06
C ARG A 120 32.27 29.88 -6.70
N LEU A 121 31.43 30.91 -6.75
CA LEU A 121 30.01 30.79 -6.45
C LEU A 121 29.16 30.80 -7.72
N TRP A 122 28.22 29.86 -7.78
CA TRP A 122 27.19 29.79 -8.80
C TRP A 122 25.83 30.05 -8.20
N HIS A 123 25.02 30.84 -8.89
CA HIS A 123 23.59 30.93 -8.62
C HIS A 123 22.89 29.69 -9.19
N VAL A 124 22.17 28.97 -8.33
CA VAL A 124 21.33 27.84 -8.71
C VAL A 124 19.94 28.36 -9.02
N SER A 125 19.48 28.17 -10.25
CA SER A 125 18.16 28.65 -10.71
C SER A 125 17.23 27.49 -11.05
N LYS A 126 15.94 27.69 -10.83
CA LYS A 126 14.89 26.77 -11.26
C LYS A 126 14.69 26.86 -12.78
N ARG A 127 14.79 25.73 -13.47
CA ARG A 127 14.55 25.59 -14.92
C ARG A 127 13.07 25.31 -15.21
N GLN A 128 12.67 25.44 -16.48
CA GLN A 128 11.27 25.23 -16.91
C GLN A 128 10.76 23.81 -16.65
N ASN A 129 11.64 22.81 -16.68
CA ASN A 129 11.35 21.41 -16.39
C ASN A 129 11.33 21.09 -14.88
N GLY A 130 11.42 22.10 -14.00
CA GLY A 130 11.32 21.94 -12.55
C GLY A 130 12.62 21.56 -11.85
N THR A 131 13.74 21.44 -12.58
CA THR A 131 15.05 21.14 -11.99
C THR A 131 15.75 22.39 -11.43
N HIS A 132 16.61 22.21 -10.43
CA HIS A 132 17.40 23.30 -9.83
C HIS A 132 18.88 23.10 -10.14
N ARG A 133 19.44 23.92 -11.03
CA ARG A 133 20.81 23.75 -11.54
C ARG A 133 21.60 25.07 -11.53
N PRO A 134 22.93 25.03 -11.31
CA PRO A 134 23.84 26.15 -11.51
C PRO A 134 23.69 26.73 -12.91
N HIS A 135 23.52 28.04 -13.01
CA HIS A 135 23.30 28.70 -14.31
C HIS A 135 24.24 29.87 -14.54
N SER A 136 24.35 30.77 -13.57
CA SER A 136 25.15 31.99 -13.68
C SER A 136 26.14 32.11 -12.54
N ILE A 137 27.33 32.61 -12.85
CA ILE A 137 28.39 32.83 -11.86
C ILE A 137 28.11 34.12 -11.09
N ILE A 138 28.39 34.09 -9.80
CA ILE A 138 28.39 35.27 -8.95
C ILE A 138 29.79 35.89 -8.99
N PRO A 139 29.91 37.21 -9.22
CA PRO A 139 31.21 37.87 -9.23
C PRO A 139 32.03 37.54 -7.98
N SER A 140 33.32 37.27 -8.15
CA SER A 140 34.21 37.03 -7.01
C SER A 140 34.92 38.32 -6.59
N PRO A 141 35.00 38.59 -5.28
CA PRO A 141 35.80 39.68 -4.72
C PRO A 141 37.30 39.39 -4.79
N ALA A 142 37.72 38.13 -4.88
CA ALA A 142 39.12 37.77 -5.11
C ALA A 142 39.39 37.84 -6.62
N SER A 143 40.52 38.45 -7.01
CA SER A 143 41.07 38.26 -8.35
C SER A 143 41.32 36.77 -8.51
N ILE A 144 40.40 36.05 -9.16
CA ILE A 144 40.49 34.61 -9.33
C ILE A 144 41.67 34.32 -10.26
N ARG A 145 42.90 34.41 -9.74
CA ARG A 145 44.23 34.22 -10.35
C ARG A 145 44.50 34.86 -11.73
N ASP A 146 43.56 35.59 -12.31
CA ASP A 146 43.68 36.30 -13.58
C ASP A 146 44.04 37.76 -13.37
N LYS A 147 45.21 38.14 -13.86
CA LYS A 147 45.74 39.51 -13.91
C LYS A 147 45.12 40.36 -15.02
N SER A 148 43.94 40.02 -15.54
CA SER A 148 43.38 40.62 -16.76
C SER A 148 42.10 41.45 -16.56
N SER A 149 41.49 41.49 -15.37
CA SER A 149 40.35 42.38 -15.11
C SER A 149 40.75 43.59 -14.24
N VAL A 150 40.58 44.77 -14.83
CA VAL A 150 40.92 46.10 -14.29
C VAL A 150 39.96 46.55 -13.16
N ASP A 151 38.96 45.74 -12.78
CA ASP A 151 37.84 46.17 -11.90
C ASP A 151 37.69 45.34 -10.61
N SER A 152 38.78 44.79 -10.05
CA SER A 152 38.72 43.96 -8.82
C SER A 152 38.35 44.74 -7.56
N GLU A 153 38.71 46.03 -7.46
CA GLU A 153 38.33 46.89 -6.32
C GLU A 153 36.82 47.21 -6.32
N GLY A 154 36.23 47.48 -7.50
CA GLY A 154 34.82 47.83 -7.62
C GLY A 154 33.84 46.67 -7.38
N ILE A 155 34.30 45.41 -7.41
CA ILE A 155 33.45 44.24 -7.14
C ILE A 155 33.37 43.94 -5.64
N LYS A 156 34.44 44.18 -4.88
CA LYS A 156 34.47 43.96 -3.42
C LYS A 156 33.46 44.80 -2.66
N GLU A 157 33.25 46.04 -3.11
CA GLU A 157 32.37 47.01 -2.48
C GLU A 157 30.90 46.89 -2.91
N LYS A 158 30.58 46.01 -3.88
CA LYS A 158 29.18 45.78 -4.27
C LYS A 158 28.40 45.20 -3.10
N LEU A 159 27.23 45.76 -2.85
CA LEU A 159 26.32 45.26 -1.83
C LEU A 159 25.69 43.96 -2.31
N ILE A 160 25.50 43.02 -1.39
CA ILE A 160 24.79 41.76 -1.67
C ILE A 160 23.42 42.06 -2.27
N GLY A 161 22.69 43.02 -1.71
CA GLY A 161 21.39 43.45 -2.19
C GLY A 161 21.37 43.77 -3.70
N ASP A 162 22.38 44.47 -4.21
CA ASP A 162 22.43 44.92 -5.61
C ASP A 162 22.74 43.77 -6.58
N VAL A 163 23.63 42.87 -6.18
CA VAL A 163 24.00 41.67 -6.95
C VAL A 163 22.78 40.77 -7.15
N PHE A 164 22.02 40.53 -6.08
CA PHE A 164 20.86 39.63 -6.12
C PHE A 164 19.54 40.33 -6.52
N ALA A 165 19.46 41.67 -6.44
CA ALA A 165 18.33 42.45 -6.96
C ALA A 165 18.35 42.55 -8.49
N SER A 166 19.53 42.67 -9.10
CA SER A 166 19.69 42.67 -10.56
C SER A 166 19.19 41.37 -11.21
N SER A 167 19.22 40.26 -10.45
CA SER A 167 18.68 38.97 -10.87
C SER A 167 17.13 38.94 -10.94
N ARG A 168 16.43 39.79 -10.16
CA ARG A 168 14.96 39.85 -10.13
C ARG A 168 14.32 40.44 -11.39
N ASN A 169 15.00 41.34 -12.09
CA ASN A 169 14.43 42.00 -13.26
C ASN A 169 14.30 41.09 -14.49
N ASN A 170 14.98 39.93 -14.50
CA ASN A 170 14.97 39.02 -15.65
C ASN A 170 14.11 37.75 -15.48
N ARG A 171 13.65 37.37 -14.29
CA ARG A 171 12.89 36.12 -14.11
C ARG A 171 11.82 36.23 -13.01
N ARG A 172 10.55 36.10 -13.42
CA ARG A 172 9.36 36.00 -12.55
C ARG A 172 9.28 34.69 -11.72
N SER A 173 10.32 33.83 -11.75
CA SER A 173 10.23 32.44 -11.26
C SER A 173 10.92 32.16 -9.92
N ASP A 174 11.83 33.01 -9.43
CA ASP A 174 12.43 32.87 -8.10
C ASP A 174 11.58 33.61 -7.05
N THR A 175 10.41 33.05 -6.76
CA THR A 175 9.52 33.48 -5.67
C THR A 175 9.88 32.82 -4.34
N GLY A 176 11.09 32.26 -4.21
CA GLY A 176 11.57 31.64 -2.98
C GLY A 176 11.96 32.66 -1.92
N SER A 177 11.76 32.32 -0.65
CA SER A 177 12.24 33.11 0.51
C SER A 177 13.77 33.03 0.71
N HIS A 178 14.47 32.27 -0.13
CA HIS A 178 15.89 31.94 -0.03
C HIS A 178 16.55 31.94 -1.43
N TYR A 179 17.83 32.33 -1.52
CA TYR A 179 18.67 32.16 -2.71
C TYR A 179 19.53 30.91 -2.57
N THR A 180 19.58 30.07 -3.60
CA THR A 180 20.39 28.84 -3.58
C THR A 180 21.70 29.06 -4.32
N LEU A 181 22.80 28.74 -3.66
CA LEU A 181 24.17 28.92 -4.14
C LEU A 181 24.87 27.57 -4.22
N TYR A 182 25.71 27.39 -5.23
CA TYR A 182 26.67 26.29 -5.30
C TYR A 182 28.09 26.83 -5.18
N ALA A 183 28.86 26.30 -4.23
CA ALA A 183 30.29 26.59 -4.11
C ALA A 183 31.09 25.50 -4.83
N GLU A 184 31.62 25.85 -6.00
CA GLU A 184 32.50 24.98 -6.78
C GLU A 184 33.92 25.06 -6.19
N GLN A 185 34.40 23.97 -5.60
CA GLN A 185 35.75 23.87 -5.08
C GLN A 185 36.71 23.37 -6.17
N PHE A 186 37.71 24.18 -6.56
CA PHE A 186 38.54 23.87 -7.73
C PHE A 186 39.34 22.57 -7.60
N ASN A 187 39.69 22.18 -6.37
CA ASN A 187 40.41 20.93 -6.08
C ASN A 187 39.58 19.67 -6.30
N LYS A 188 38.26 19.81 -6.44
CA LYS A 188 37.34 18.71 -6.71
C LYS A 188 37.11 18.48 -8.21
N ASP A 189 37.57 19.35 -9.09
CA ASP A 189 37.40 19.18 -10.55
C ASP A 189 38.00 17.86 -11.07
N LEU A 190 37.22 17.13 -11.88
CA LEU A 190 37.62 15.82 -12.43
C LEU A 190 38.96 15.86 -13.17
N LYS A 191 39.21 16.87 -14.01
CA LYS A 191 40.45 16.91 -14.81
C LYS A 191 41.65 17.12 -13.91
N PHE A 192 41.53 17.98 -12.90
CA PHE A 192 42.57 18.19 -11.90
C PHE A 192 42.89 16.90 -11.14
N ILE A 193 41.85 16.22 -10.62
CA ILE A 193 42.03 14.98 -9.87
C ILE A 193 42.62 13.88 -10.75
N ALA A 194 42.02 13.61 -11.91
CA ALA A 194 42.44 12.52 -12.79
C ALA A 194 43.88 12.69 -13.29
N LYS A 195 44.28 13.93 -13.63
CA LYS A 195 45.66 14.22 -14.03
C LYS A 195 46.66 13.83 -12.93
N HIS A 196 46.42 14.25 -11.70
CA HIS A 196 47.35 13.98 -10.60
C HIS A 196 47.29 12.53 -10.12
N LEU A 197 46.13 11.87 -10.19
CA LEU A 197 46.04 10.42 -9.96
C LEU A 197 46.90 9.64 -10.96
N TYR A 198 46.86 10.01 -12.24
CA TYR A 198 47.71 9.38 -13.26
C TYR A 198 49.21 9.61 -12.98
N GLU A 199 49.61 10.83 -12.61
CA GLU A 199 51.00 11.14 -12.21
C GLU A 199 51.45 10.31 -10.99
N MET A 200 50.61 10.18 -9.97
CA MET A 200 50.87 9.38 -8.78
C MET A 200 50.98 7.88 -9.07
N GLN A 201 50.15 7.35 -9.99
CA GLN A 201 50.24 5.96 -10.45
C GLN A 201 51.56 5.70 -11.18
N GLN A 202 51.98 6.61 -12.07
CA GLN A 202 53.27 6.51 -12.76
C GLN A 202 54.46 6.54 -11.79
N ASN A 203 54.35 7.33 -10.71
CA ASN A 203 55.37 7.42 -9.66
C ASN A 203 55.31 6.26 -8.64
N LYS A 204 54.39 5.31 -8.78
CA LYS A 204 54.14 4.18 -7.85
C LYS A 204 53.80 4.60 -6.42
N GLU A 205 53.28 5.81 -6.23
CA GLU A 205 52.83 6.32 -4.93
C GLU A 205 51.49 5.69 -4.51
N ILE A 206 50.71 5.24 -5.50
CA ILE A 206 49.47 4.50 -5.32
C ILE A 206 49.63 3.18 -6.09
N THR A 207 49.43 2.05 -5.43
CA THR A 207 49.31 0.75 -6.09
C THR A 207 48.00 0.69 -6.89
N GLU A 208 48.06 0.26 -8.14
CA GLU A 208 46.89 -0.15 -8.94
C GLU A 208 46.06 -1.15 -8.13
N LYS A 209 44.99 -0.67 -7.48
CA LYS A 209 43.97 -1.57 -6.96
C LYS A 209 43.05 -1.85 -8.13
N ASN A 210 43.14 -3.04 -8.70
CA ASN A 210 42.21 -3.54 -9.74
C ASN A 210 40.81 -3.86 -9.19
N ASN A 211 40.43 -3.23 -8.07
CA ASN A 211 39.13 -3.42 -7.45
C ASN A 211 38.36 -2.12 -7.58
N ALA A 212 37.18 -2.20 -8.20
CA ALA A 212 36.22 -1.11 -8.28
C ALA A 212 36.01 -0.43 -6.91
N VAL A 213 35.94 0.90 -6.91
CA VAL A 213 35.70 1.67 -5.69
C VAL A 213 34.34 1.31 -5.12
N ASP A 214 34.32 0.87 -3.86
CA ASP A 214 33.09 0.67 -3.12
C ASP A 214 32.40 2.01 -2.87
N LEU A 215 31.23 2.19 -3.49
CA LEU A 215 30.44 3.40 -3.43
C LEU A 215 30.01 3.76 -2.00
N THR A 216 29.81 2.79 -1.12
CA THR A 216 29.40 3.08 0.26
C THR A 216 30.43 3.94 0.98
N ASN A 217 31.72 3.71 0.68
CA ASN A 217 32.87 4.42 1.23
C ASN A 217 33.48 5.48 0.29
N PHE A 218 32.81 5.80 -0.82
CA PHE A 218 33.35 6.71 -1.85
C PHE A 218 33.76 8.07 -1.29
N LYS A 219 32.99 8.66 -0.37
CA LYS A 219 33.31 9.96 0.24
C LYS A 219 34.69 9.96 0.88
N ASN A 220 34.97 8.97 1.73
CA ASN A 220 36.27 8.86 2.42
C ASN A 220 37.41 8.68 1.43
N TYR A 221 37.22 7.79 0.43
CA TYR A 221 38.17 7.61 -0.65
C TYR A 221 38.44 8.91 -1.44
N PHE A 222 37.40 9.64 -1.78
CA PHE A 222 37.49 10.90 -2.53
C PHE A 222 38.19 11.98 -1.72
N THR A 223 37.81 12.16 -0.44
CA THR A 223 38.45 13.11 0.46
C THR A 223 39.94 12.80 0.66
N ASP A 224 40.31 11.53 0.85
CA ASP A 224 41.71 11.09 1.00
C ASP A 224 42.55 11.37 -0.25
N ILE A 225 41.98 11.21 -1.44
CA ILE A 225 42.66 11.51 -2.70
C ILE A 225 42.85 13.01 -2.84
N VAL A 226 41.77 13.78 -2.65
CA VAL A 226 41.81 15.24 -2.79
C VAL A 226 42.80 15.85 -1.79
N SER A 227 42.84 15.38 -0.55
CA SER A 227 43.80 15.87 0.46
C SER A 227 45.26 15.57 0.09
N LYS A 228 45.54 14.38 -0.46
CA LYS A 228 46.89 14.02 -0.92
C LYS A 228 47.34 14.88 -2.11
N ILE A 229 46.47 15.08 -3.09
CA ILE A 229 46.77 15.90 -4.26
C ILE A 229 46.98 17.37 -3.87
N THR A 230 46.08 17.92 -3.06
CA THR A 230 46.13 19.34 -2.67
C THR A 230 47.28 19.69 -1.74
N SER A 231 47.87 18.72 -1.06
CA SER A 231 49.10 18.93 -0.28
C SER A 231 50.30 19.33 -1.16
N ASN A 232 50.30 18.91 -2.44
CA ASN A 232 51.42 19.09 -3.37
C ASN A 232 51.07 20.00 -4.56
N HIS A 233 49.79 20.15 -4.89
CA HIS A 233 49.35 20.83 -6.10
C HIS A 233 48.21 21.82 -5.82
N ASN A 234 48.28 22.98 -6.48
CA ASN A 234 47.20 23.95 -6.47
C ASN A 234 46.27 23.72 -7.66
N ALA A 235 44.97 23.65 -7.37
CA ALA A 235 43.97 23.49 -8.42
C ALA A 235 43.95 24.69 -9.38
N PRO A 236 43.85 24.45 -10.70
CA PRO A 236 43.69 25.52 -11.67
C PRO A 236 42.30 26.13 -11.53
N CYS A 237 42.20 27.45 -11.63
CA CYS A 237 40.91 28.06 -11.87
C CYS A 237 40.71 28.21 -13.37
N GLU A 238 39.80 27.43 -13.94
CA GLU A 238 39.42 27.61 -15.34
C GLU A 238 38.53 28.84 -15.52
N ILE A 239 38.74 29.58 -16.60
CA ILE A 239 37.92 30.75 -16.91
C ILE A 239 36.55 30.28 -17.38
N VAL A 240 35.53 30.69 -16.64
CA VAL A 240 34.13 30.46 -16.99
C VAL A 240 33.42 31.80 -16.93
N SER A 241 32.76 32.18 -18.02
CA SER A 241 32.03 33.43 -18.16
C SER A 241 30.86 33.24 -19.14
N SER A 242 29.95 34.21 -19.20
CA SER A 242 28.84 34.18 -20.17
C SER A 242 29.29 34.12 -21.63
N SER A 243 30.57 34.43 -21.91
CA SER A 243 31.19 34.37 -23.24
C SER A 243 32.24 33.26 -23.37
N SER A 244 32.48 32.47 -22.32
CA SER A 244 33.46 31.38 -22.38
C SER A 244 32.87 30.16 -23.07
N GLU A 245 33.71 29.41 -23.77
CA GLU A 245 33.31 28.11 -24.31
C GLU A 245 33.19 27.02 -23.23
N ASN A 246 33.66 27.29 -22.02
CA ASN A 246 33.68 26.34 -20.92
C ASN A 246 32.32 26.25 -20.22
N ILE A 247 31.91 25.03 -19.92
CA ILE A 247 30.66 24.69 -19.23
C ILE A 247 30.93 23.86 -17.99
N LEU A 248 30.12 24.04 -16.94
CA LEU A 248 30.14 23.22 -15.73
C LEU A 248 29.23 22.00 -15.88
N ILE A 249 29.79 20.80 -15.75
CA ILE A 249 29.08 19.52 -15.82
C ILE A 249 29.23 18.77 -14.49
N PHE A 250 28.14 18.20 -13.99
CA PHE A 250 28.12 17.34 -12.82
C PHE A 250 28.12 15.87 -13.23
N LEU A 251 28.71 15.02 -12.40
CA LEU A 251 28.93 13.61 -12.72
C LEU A 251 28.33 12.73 -11.62
N LYS A 252 27.45 11.82 -12.01
CA LYS A 252 26.89 10.78 -11.15
C LYS A 252 27.32 9.41 -11.63
N TYR A 253 27.50 8.47 -10.71
CA TYR A 253 27.73 7.07 -11.04
C TYR A 253 26.57 6.23 -10.51
N PHE A 254 26.08 5.35 -11.38
CA PHE A 254 25.11 4.32 -11.03
C PHE A 254 25.80 2.96 -10.98
N ASP A 255 25.76 2.33 -9.80
CA ASP A 255 26.22 0.98 -9.58
C ASP A 255 25.03 0.02 -9.59
N ALA A 256 24.94 -0.73 -10.69
CA ALA A 256 23.89 -1.71 -10.89
C ALA A 256 23.99 -2.90 -9.92
N LYS A 257 25.18 -3.25 -9.40
CA LYS A 257 25.32 -4.37 -8.47
C LYS A 257 24.70 -4.04 -7.12
N ASN A 258 24.97 -2.85 -6.61
CA ASN A 258 24.49 -2.40 -5.30
C ASN A 258 23.17 -1.61 -5.38
N GLN A 259 22.67 -1.33 -6.58
CA GLN A 259 21.44 -0.54 -6.81
C GLN A 259 21.54 0.85 -6.17
N MET A 260 22.70 1.51 -6.36
CA MET A 260 23.03 2.81 -5.75
C MET A 260 23.37 3.84 -6.82
N LEU A 261 22.90 5.07 -6.60
CA LEU A 261 23.23 6.25 -7.41
C LEU A 261 23.90 7.28 -6.50
N LYS A 262 25.10 7.75 -6.85
CA LYS A 262 25.79 8.81 -6.10
C LYS A 262 26.31 9.91 -7.02
N GLY A 263 26.31 11.14 -6.50
CA GLY A 263 27.16 12.20 -7.02
C GLY A 263 28.63 11.84 -6.81
N ILE A 264 29.46 12.13 -7.81
CA ILE A 264 30.89 11.82 -7.79
C ILE A 264 31.67 13.12 -7.65
N THR A 265 31.56 13.98 -8.66
CA THR A 265 32.19 15.31 -8.66
C THR A 265 31.63 16.16 -9.81
N HIS A 266 32.22 17.31 -10.07
CA HIS A 266 31.99 18.15 -11.23
C HIS A 266 33.22 18.24 -12.13
N THR A 267 33.03 18.79 -13.33
CA THR A 267 34.13 19.20 -14.19
C THR A 267 33.77 20.44 -15.00
N ILE A 268 34.76 21.29 -15.25
CA ILE A 268 34.64 22.35 -16.25
C ILE A 268 35.24 21.86 -17.56
N ILE A 269 34.52 22.00 -18.67
CA ILE A 269 35.01 21.51 -19.97
C ILE A 269 34.57 22.42 -21.11
N SER A 270 35.37 22.55 -22.17
CA SER A 270 34.93 23.27 -23.37
C SER A 270 33.79 22.52 -24.06
N HIS A 271 32.73 23.24 -24.45
CA HIS A 271 31.59 22.65 -25.16
C HIS A 271 31.97 22.01 -26.51
N ASN A 272 33.13 22.36 -27.06
CA ASN A 272 33.67 21.80 -28.30
C ASN A 272 34.37 20.45 -28.11
N THR A 273 34.61 20.02 -26.87
CA THR A 273 35.26 18.75 -26.56
C THR A 273 34.34 17.57 -26.90
N GLN A 274 34.92 16.45 -27.31
CA GLN A 274 34.17 15.20 -27.52
C GLN A 274 33.84 14.52 -26.19
N ILE A 275 32.64 13.97 -26.06
CA ILE A 275 32.17 13.35 -24.82
C ILE A 275 33.06 12.16 -24.40
N SER A 276 33.56 11.36 -25.35
CA SER A 276 34.47 10.25 -25.06
C SER A 276 35.72 10.63 -24.24
N ASN A 277 36.15 11.89 -24.29
CA ASN A 277 37.37 12.34 -23.60
C ASN A 277 37.23 12.31 -22.07
N ILE A 278 36.01 12.32 -21.53
CA ILE A 278 35.82 12.23 -20.08
C ILE A 278 35.90 10.79 -19.57
N ILE A 279 35.75 9.79 -20.44
CA ILE A 279 35.67 8.37 -20.05
C ILE A 279 36.97 7.92 -19.35
N SER A 280 38.13 8.26 -19.93
CA SER A 280 39.42 7.90 -19.32
C SER A 280 39.65 8.60 -17.97
N LEU A 281 39.16 9.84 -17.82
CA LEU A 281 39.23 10.57 -16.57
C LEU A 281 38.34 9.95 -15.50
N LEU A 282 37.13 9.51 -15.88
CA LEU A 282 36.20 8.79 -15.00
C LEU A 282 36.78 7.43 -14.58
N ASN A 283 37.36 6.68 -15.52
CA ASN A 283 38.02 5.40 -15.24
C ASN A 283 39.15 5.57 -14.21
N LEU A 284 39.98 6.61 -14.34
CA LEU A 284 41.02 6.93 -13.36
C LEU A 284 40.45 7.20 -11.97
N LEU A 285 39.41 8.03 -11.88
CA LEU A 285 38.79 8.39 -10.59
C LEU A 285 38.18 7.16 -9.91
N MET A 286 37.47 6.33 -10.68
CA MET A 286 36.75 5.14 -10.20
C MET A 286 37.65 3.90 -10.04
N SER A 287 38.96 4.02 -10.30
CA SER A 287 39.91 2.90 -10.29
C SER A 287 39.51 1.76 -11.24
N PHE A 288 38.93 2.08 -12.39
CA PHE A 288 38.67 1.13 -13.48
C PHE A 288 39.86 1.03 -14.43
N GLU A 289 39.89 -0.02 -15.25
CA GLU A 289 40.86 -0.09 -16.34
C GLU A 289 40.64 1.08 -17.30
N LEU A 290 41.71 1.74 -17.77
CA LEU A 290 41.62 2.92 -18.63
C LEU A 290 40.82 2.69 -19.92
N THR A 291 40.83 1.45 -20.42
CA THR A 291 40.14 1.00 -21.64
C THR A 291 38.70 0.58 -21.39
N THR A 292 38.19 0.66 -20.16
CA THR A 292 36.81 0.29 -19.84
C THR A 292 35.85 1.23 -20.55
N ASP A 293 34.96 0.67 -21.37
CA ASP A 293 33.86 1.43 -21.96
C ASP A 293 32.81 1.75 -20.89
N LEU A 294 32.22 2.94 -20.95
CA LEU A 294 31.18 3.39 -20.03
C LEU A 294 29.91 3.77 -20.79
N ASN A 295 28.75 3.47 -20.20
CA ASN A 295 27.48 4.02 -20.68
C ASN A 295 27.25 5.37 -20.03
N LEU A 296 27.01 6.41 -20.84
CA LEU A 296 26.75 7.77 -20.37
C LEU A 296 25.30 8.17 -20.69
N PHE A 297 24.64 8.80 -19.74
CA PHE A 297 23.27 9.29 -19.83
C PHE A 297 23.21 10.73 -19.32
N GLU A 298 22.39 11.55 -19.96
CA GLU A 298 22.05 12.88 -19.48
C GLU A 298 20.83 12.80 -18.55
N GLU A 299 20.95 13.38 -17.36
CA GLU A 299 19.84 13.60 -16.46
C GLU A 299 19.19 14.97 -16.74
N ILE A 300 18.26 14.98 -17.69
CA ILE A 300 17.48 16.17 -18.08
C ILE A 300 16.53 16.57 -16.95
N GLY A 301 15.91 15.58 -16.29
CA GLY A 301 15.05 15.76 -15.12
C GLY A 301 14.37 14.45 -14.70
N PRO A 302 13.41 14.49 -13.76
CA PRO A 302 12.84 13.28 -13.15
C PRO A 302 12.21 12.26 -14.12
N VAL A 303 11.70 12.73 -15.26
CA VAL A 303 10.97 11.90 -16.23
C VAL A 303 11.83 11.49 -17.43
N SER A 304 12.90 12.25 -17.73
CA SER A 304 13.65 12.11 -18.97
C SER A 304 15.12 11.88 -18.69
N ILE A 305 15.59 10.69 -19.06
CA ILE A 305 16.98 10.26 -18.98
C ILE A 305 17.37 9.72 -20.35
N ASP A 306 18.31 10.40 -20.99
CA ASP A 306 18.65 10.15 -22.40
C ASP A 306 20.08 9.65 -22.53
N LYS A 307 20.28 8.62 -23.37
CA LYS A 307 21.61 8.06 -23.60
C LYS A 307 22.43 9.02 -24.46
N LEU A 308 23.64 9.36 -23.99
CA LEU A 308 24.54 10.24 -24.72
C LEU A 308 25.31 9.48 -25.80
N ASN A 309 25.50 10.13 -26.94
CA ASN A 309 26.41 9.66 -27.98
C ASN A 309 27.83 10.08 -27.63
N THR A 310 28.71 9.14 -27.29
CA THR A 310 30.11 9.46 -26.90
C THR A 310 30.94 10.06 -28.04
N GLN A 311 30.48 9.94 -29.29
CA GLN A 311 31.12 10.52 -30.47
C GLN A 311 30.69 11.97 -30.76
N SER A 312 29.63 12.48 -30.11
CA SER A 312 29.27 13.89 -30.24
C SER A 312 30.11 14.77 -29.31
N THR A 313 30.08 16.06 -29.58
CA THR A 313 30.61 17.08 -28.68
C THR A 313 29.54 17.48 -27.67
N PHE A 314 29.95 18.05 -26.54
CA PHE A 314 29.02 18.57 -25.53
C PHE A 314 28.00 19.55 -26.14
N TYR A 315 28.45 20.43 -27.03
CA TYR A 315 27.60 21.37 -27.75
C TYR A 315 26.55 20.70 -28.65
N LYS A 316 26.94 19.67 -29.41
CA LYS A 316 26.00 18.94 -30.28
C LYS A 316 24.97 18.14 -29.50
N SER A 317 25.29 17.77 -28.26
CA SER A 317 24.40 17.13 -27.32
C SER A 317 23.59 18.14 -26.49
N GLU A 318 23.65 19.43 -26.81
CA GLU A 318 22.92 20.51 -26.12
C GLU A 318 23.24 20.65 -24.62
N LEU A 319 24.39 20.10 -24.18
CA LEU A 319 24.83 20.18 -22.80
C LEU A 319 25.36 21.58 -22.46
N GLY A 320 24.96 22.10 -21.31
CA GLY A 320 25.31 23.42 -20.79
C GLY A 320 25.59 23.42 -19.28
N ASN A 321 25.67 24.63 -18.72
CA ASN A 321 26.00 24.82 -17.31
C ASN A 321 25.00 24.14 -16.37
N GLY A 322 25.51 23.30 -15.48
CA GLY A 322 24.74 22.60 -14.45
C GLY A 322 24.06 21.32 -14.94
N ASP A 323 24.33 20.86 -16.15
CA ASP A 323 23.84 19.56 -16.60
C ASP A 323 24.56 18.41 -15.89
N ILE A 324 23.85 17.29 -15.74
CA ILE A 324 24.32 16.12 -15.00
C ILE A 324 24.46 14.98 -16.00
N ILE A 325 25.65 14.38 -16.03
CA ILE A 325 25.92 13.13 -16.73
C ILE A 325 25.95 12.01 -15.69
N CYS A 326 25.05 11.04 -15.82
CA CYS A 326 25.12 9.79 -15.09
C CYS A 326 25.84 8.75 -15.94
N PHE A 327 26.81 8.04 -15.37
CA PHE A 327 27.50 6.95 -16.05
C PHE A 327 27.39 5.63 -15.29
N SER A 328 27.55 4.52 -16.00
CA SER A 328 27.62 3.17 -15.42
C SER A 328 28.54 2.29 -16.25
N GLU A 329 29.04 1.22 -15.65
CA GLU A 329 29.68 0.13 -16.40
C GLU A 329 28.63 -0.60 -17.28
N PRO A 330 29.04 -1.18 -18.41
CA PRO A 330 28.18 -2.02 -19.23
C PRO A 330 27.97 -3.39 -18.55
N ILE A 331 26.71 -3.82 -18.47
CA ILE A 331 26.40 -5.18 -18.03
C ILE A 331 26.46 -6.10 -19.25
N ILE A 332 27.50 -6.94 -19.31
CA ILE A 332 27.74 -7.87 -20.43
C ILE A 332 27.08 -9.24 -20.17
N ASP A 333 26.88 -9.59 -18.90
CA ASP A 333 26.37 -10.90 -18.48
C ASP A 333 24.84 -10.89 -18.34
N GLU A 334 24.14 -11.57 -19.25
CA GLU A 334 22.67 -11.66 -19.27
C GLU A 334 22.10 -12.24 -17.97
N HIS A 335 22.78 -13.20 -17.33
CA HIS A 335 22.31 -13.79 -16.07
C HIS A 335 22.33 -12.80 -14.92
N LYS A 336 23.24 -11.81 -14.94
CA LYS A 336 23.25 -10.73 -13.95
C LYS A 336 22.06 -9.80 -14.13
N ILE A 337 21.64 -9.55 -15.37
CA ILE A 337 20.48 -8.68 -15.67
C ILE A 337 19.21 -9.24 -15.04
N GLU A 338 18.96 -10.55 -15.15
CA GLU A 338 17.75 -11.18 -14.60
C GLU A 338 17.69 -11.17 -13.07
N SER A 339 18.84 -11.12 -12.40
CA SER A 339 18.94 -11.12 -10.94
C SER A 339 18.71 -9.75 -10.29
N LEU A 340 18.85 -8.67 -11.07
CA LEU A 340 18.77 -7.29 -10.57
C LEU A 340 17.37 -6.71 -10.71
N ASP A 341 16.95 -5.93 -9.72
CA ASP A 341 15.66 -5.22 -9.77
C ASP A 341 15.67 -4.12 -10.83
N TYR A 342 16.74 -3.33 -10.89
CA TYR A 342 16.94 -2.22 -11.83
C TYR A 342 18.30 -2.36 -12.54
N PRO A 343 18.37 -3.07 -13.67
CA PRO A 343 19.64 -3.39 -14.31
C PRO A 343 20.26 -2.17 -15.00
N THR A 344 19.47 -1.23 -15.52
CA THR A 344 20.00 -0.06 -16.24
C THR A 344 19.85 1.24 -15.45
N VAL A 345 20.66 2.24 -15.80
CA VAL A 345 20.53 3.62 -15.30
C VAL A 345 19.09 4.12 -15.44
N LYS A 346 18.47 3.89 -16.61
CA LYS A 346 17.10 4.33 -16.89
C LYS A 346 16.08 3.62 -15.99
N ASP A 347 16.24 2.32 -15.76
CA ASP A 347 15.37 1.57 -14.86
C ASP A 347 15.46 2.09 -13.42
N PHE A 348 16.67 2.43 -12.97
CA PHE A 348 16.87 2.97 -11.63
C PHE A 348 16.28 4.37 -11.48
N TYR A 349 16.46 5.26 -12.45
CA TYR A 349 15.81 6.57 -12.42
C TYR A 349 14.28 6.45 -12.52
N ASN A 350 13.75 5.53 -13.31
CA ASN A 350 12.31 5.22 -13.32
C ASN A 350 11.84 4.76 -11.94
N PHE A 351 12.64 3.94 -11.22
CA PHE A 351 12.38 3.61 -9.83
C PHE A 351 12.39 4.85 -8.94
N LEU A 352 13.40 5.72 -9.01
CA LEU A 352 13.45 6.95 -8.21
C LEU A 352 12.24 7.87 -8.45
N GLU A 353 11.72 7.93 -9.68
CA GLU A 353 10.52 8.70 -10.05
C GLU A 353 9.26 8.09 -9.44
N SER A 354 9.16 6.76 -9.51
CA SER A 354 7.92 6.01 -9.26
C SER A 354 7.88 5.29 -7.92
N ARG A 355 8.94 5.42 -7.09
CA ARG A 355 9.05 4.70 -5.83
C ARG A 355 7.96 5.12 -4.86
N VAL A 356 7.47 4.14 -4.12
CA VAL A 356 6.48 4.27 -3.06
C VAL A 356 7.03 3.55 -1.85
N HIS A 357 6.86 4.16 -0.67
CA HIS A 357 7.21 3.53 0.58
C HIS A 357 6.05 2.63 1.02
N LEU A 358 6.31 1.34 1.17
CA LEU A 358 5.30 0.37 1.61
C LEU A 358 5.61 -0.06 3.04
N ARG A 359 4.59 -0.03 3.89
CA ARG A 359 4.58 -0.70 5.19
C ARG A 359 3.70 -1.93 5.10
N VAL A 360 4.29 -3.10 5.31
CA VAL A 360 3.63 -4.39 5.19
C VAL A 360 3.50 -5.02 6.56
N ALA A 361 2.30 -5.44 6.92
CA ALA A 361 2.00 -6.04 8.21
C ALA A 361 1.00 -7.20 8.09
N PRO A 362 0.98 -8.15 9.03
CA PRO A 362 -0.01 -9.22 9.02
C PRO A 362 -1.44 -8.66 9.20
N LEU A 363 -2.41 -9.32 8.55
CA LEU A 363 -3.84 -9.07 8.74
C LEU A 363 -4.32 -9.79 10.01
N VAL A 364 -4.63 -9.03 11.07
CA VAL A 364 -5.20 -9.58 12.31
C VAL A 364 -6.73 -9.58 12.16
N LYS A 365 -7.35 -10.77 12.04
CA LYS A 365 -8.81 -10.92 12.00
C LYS A 365 -9.39 -10.93 13.42
N ALA A 366 -10.51 -10.25 13.63
CA ALA A 366 -11.11 -10.04 14.95
C ALA A 366 -12.00 -11.20 15.44
N ASP A 367 -12.38 -12.14 14.58
CA ASP A 367 -13.27 -13.25 14.93
C ASP A 367 -12.73 -14.59 14.39
N GLU A 368 -12.63 -15.59 15.27
CA GLU A 368 -11.94 -16.89 15.07
C GLU A 368 -12.73 -17.89 14.18
N ASP A 369 -13.94 -17.55 13.70
CA ASP A 369 -14.90 -18.54 13.18
C ASP A 369 -15.17 -18.55 11.65
N GLU A 370 -14.63 -17.60 10.85
CA GLU A 370 -15.18 -17.39 9.49
C GLU A 370 -14.40 -17.99 8.30
N GLU A 371 -13.14 -18.43 8.41
CA GLU A 371 -12.42 -18.93 7.22
C GLU A 371 -11.49 -20.13 7.49
N GLU A 372 -11.95 -21.33 7.10
CA GLU A 372 -11.26 -22.63 7.25
C GLU A 372 -9.86 -22.67 6.57
N TYR A 373 -9.61 -21.75 5.64
CA TYR A 373 -8.44 -21.72 4.75
C TYR A 373 -7.31 -20.79 5.19
N VAL A 374 -7.40 -20.19 6.38
CA VAL A 374 -6.38 -19.29 6.93
C VAL A 374 -5.50 -20.03 7.91
N VAL A 375 -4.19 -19.81 7.87
CA VAL A 375 -3.29 -20.30 8.90
C VAL A 375 -3.41 -19.37 10.12
N VAL A 376 -4.06 -19.86 11.18
CA VAL A 376 -4.16 -19.14 12.46
C VAL A 376 -2.92 -19.47 13.31
N ASN A 377 -2.03 -18.50 13.50
CA ASN A 377 -0.92 -18.62 14.43
C ASN A 377 -1.41 -18.28 15.85
N ASN A 378 -1.91 -19.30 16.57
CA ASN A 378 -2.26 -19.16 17.98
C ASN A 378 -1.01 -19.14 18.87
N LYS A 379 -0.48 -17.96 19.19
CA LYS A 379 0.57 -17.80 20.22
C LYS A 379 0.43 -16.58 21.15
N ASP A 380 -0.77 -16.00 21.31
CA ASP A 380 -1.01 -14.92 22.29
C ASP A 380 -2.14 -15.27 23.29
N LYS A 381 -2.12 -16.49 23.86
CA LYS A 381 -3.08 -16.88 24.94
C LYS A 381 -2.46 -17.31 26.27
N ASP A 382 -1.16 -17.10 26.49
CA ASP A 382 -0.53 -17.33 27.81
C ASP A 382 0.33 -16.14 28.27
N SER A 383 -0.30 -15.02 28.62
CA SER A 383 0.31 -14.02 29.51
C SER A 383 -0.74 -13.17 30.24
N SER A 384 -1.53 -13.81 31.11
CA SER A 384 -2.25 -13.09 32.17
C SER A 384 -2.43 -13.94 33.43
N ALA A 385 -1.34 -14.18 34.15
CA ALA A 385 -1.40 -14.51 35.59
C ALA A 385 -0.01 -14.35 36.25
N SER A 386 0.23 -13.21 36.88
CA SER A 386 0.77 -13.04 38.24
C SER A 386 1.54 -11.72 38.41
N ASP A 387 0.94 -10.84 39.21
CA ASP A 387 1.58 -9.69 39.84
C ASP A 387 2.62 -10.12 40.89
N ASP A 388 3.44 -9.14 41.30
CA ASP A 388 4.33 -9.07 42.47
C ASP A 388 5.78 -9.58 42.36
N LYS A 389 6.71 -8.67 42.00
CA LYS A 389 7.61 -7.99 42.99
C LYS A 389 8.71 -7.12 42.34
N LYS A 390 8.91 -5.93 42.94
CA LYS A 390 10.08 -5.05 42.78
C LYS A 390 11.38 -5.73 43.25
N ASN A 391 12.50 -5.46 42.57
CA ASN A 391 13.65 -4.71 43.12
C ASN A 391 14.81 -4.49 42.11
N GLN A 392 15.52 -3.39 42.35
CA GLN A 392 16.68 -2.81 41.66
C GLN A 392 17.90 -3.72 41.52
N SER A 393 18.69 -3.52 40.45
CA SER A 393 20.08 -3.00 40.52
C SER A 393 20.73 -2.86 39.13
N ASP A 394 21.51 -1.81 39.00
CA ASP A 394 22.44 -1.46 37.90
C ASP A 394 23.54 -2.52 37.67
N ASP A 395 23.96 -2.77 36.42
CA ASP A 395 25.36 -2.62 35.95
C ASP A 395 25.54 -2.90 34.43
N ALA A 396 26.66 -2.41 33.90
CA ALA A 396 26.96 -2.07 32.51
C ALA A 396 27.40 -3.18 31.51
N ASN A 397 27.25 -2.84 30.22
CA ASN A 397 28.12 -3.11 29.05
C ASN A 397 28.60 -4.54 28.70
N ALA A 398 28.06 -5.10 27.61
CA ALA A 398 28.80 -5.66 26.46
C ALA A 398 27.83 -5.99 25.29
N PRO A 399 28.23 -5.80 24.02
CA PRO A 399 27.33 -5.98 22.87
C PRO A 399 27.14 -7.48 22.59
N LYS A 400 25.88 -7.92 22.57
CA LYS A 400 25.52 -9.25 22.06
C LYS A 400 25.08 -9.10 20.61
N GLU A 401 25.75 -9.84 19.74
CA GLU A 401 25.28 -10.16 18.40
C GLU A 401 23.92 -10.88 18.54
N GLU A 402 22.84 -10.22 18.16
CA GLU A 402 21.51 -10.82 18.08
C GLU A 402 21.32 -11.38 16.67
N THR A 403 21.52 -12.69 16.54
CA THR A 403 20.86 -13.50 15.51
C THR A 403 19.40 -13.65 15.92
N ASP A 404 18.54 -12.78 15.42
CA ASP A 404 17.10 -12.83 15.66
C ASP A 404 16.43 -13.89 14.76
N GLU A 405 16.27 -15.11 15.29
CA GLU A 405 15.31 -16.10 14.81
C GLU A 405 13.88 -15.76 15.31
N ASN A 406 13.35 -14.60 14.92
CA ASN A 406 11.96 -14.18 15.17
C ASN A 406 11.14 -14.17 13.86
N GLU A 407 11.05 -15.30 13.17
CA GLU A 407 10.28 -15.43 11.93
C GLU A 407 8.83 -15.86 12.21
N GLY A 408 7.87 -14.95 12.01
CA GLY A 408 6.44 -15.30 11.94
C GLY A 408 5.45 -14.14 11.90
N ASN A 409 5.81 -12.94 12.37
CA ASN A 409 4.88 -11.80 12.44
C ASN A 409 5.58 -10.43 12.30
N SER A 410 6.61 -10.35 11.46
CA SER A 410 7.36 -9.10 11.33
C SER A 410 6.60 -8.09 10.49
N ILE A 411 6.32 -6.92 11.07
CA ILE A 411 6.04 -5.71 10.29
C ILE A 411 7.36 -5.32 9.63
N PHE A 412 7.32 -4.95 8.36
CA PHE A 412 8.51 -4.46 7.67
C PHE A 412 8.14 -3.44 6.60
N GLU A 413 9.13 -2.61 6.30
CA GLU A 413 9.00 -1.53 5.34
C GLU A 413 10.02 -1.71 4.21
N PHE A 414 9.68 -1.22 3.01
CA PHE A 414 10.61 -1.14 1.89
C PHE A 414 10.08 -0.23 0.80
N TRP A 415 10.99 0.24 -0.03
CA TRP A 415 10.70 1.02 -1.23
C TRP A 415 10.50 0.10 -2.44
N ILE A 416 9.49 0.42 -3.26
CA ILE A 416 9.27 -0.26 -4.53
C ILE A 416 8.70 0.69 -5.58
N SER A 417 8.94 0.41 -6.85
CA SER A 417 8.32 1.16 -7.95
C SER A 417 6.81 0.90 -8.00
N SER A 418 6.02 1.94 -8.25
CA SER A 418 4.58 1.84 -8.54
C SER A 418 4.25 1.07 -9.83
N TYR A 419 5.23 0.81 -10.70
CA TYR A 419 5.08 -0.03 -11.88
C TYR A 419 5.27 -1.53 -11.60
N VAL A 420 5.44 -1.92 -10.33
CA VAL A 420 5.62 -3.34 -9.96
C VAL A 420 4.38 -4.17 -10.33
N THR A 421 4.58 -5.42 -10.73
CA THR A 421 3.49 -6.39 -10.90
C THR A 421 3.16 -7.08 -9.58
N TYR A 422 1.94 -7.64 -9.48
CA TYR A 422 1.53 -8.35 -8.27
C TYR A 422 2.50 -9.48 -7.93
N GLU A 423 2.93 -10.25 -8.92
CA GLU A 423 3.86 -11.36 -8.73
C GLU A 423 5.22 -10.90 -8.17
N LYS A 424 5.78 -9.80 -8.70
CA LYS A 424 7.05 -9.26 -8.20
C LYS A 424 6.92 -8.72 -6.77
N LEU A 425 5.80 -8.05 -6.46
CA LEU A 425 5.51 -7.57 -5.11
C LEU A 425 5.35 -8.75 -4.13
N ALA A 426 4.54 -9.75 -4.51
CA ALA A 426 4.31 -10.95 -3.72
C ALA A 426 5.60 -11.72 -3.47
N LYS A 427 6.47 -11.90 -4.48
CA LYS A 427 7.81 -12.53 -4.30
C LYS A 427 8.69 -11.76 -3.31
N LYS A 428 8.70 -10.41 -3.36
CA LYS A 428 9.47 -9.59 -2.40
C LYS A 428 8.95 -9.72 -0.97
N ILE A 429 7.63 -9.70 -0.79
CA ILE A 429 6.99 -9.87 0.52
C ILE A 429 7.21 -11.30 1.04
N ALA A 430 7.00 -12.30 0.19
CA ALA A 430 7.16 -13.72 0.51
C ALA A 430 8.60 -14.08 0.89
N LYS A 431 9.61 -13.48 0.24
CA LYS A 431 11.03 -13.62 0.61
C LYS A 431 11.31 -13.10 2.03
N LYS A 432 10.65 -12.02 2.46
CA LYS A 432 10.82 -11.46 3.82
C LYS A 432 10.08 -12.25 4.89
N ILE A 433 8.99 -12.94 4.54
CA ILE A 433 8.18 -13.76 5.46
C ILE A 433 8.58 -15.25 5.38
N ASN A 434 9.54 -15.60 4.52
CA ASN A 434 10.00 -16.97 4.30
C ASN A 434 8.86 -17.95 3.91
N THR A 435 7.98 -17.51 3.00
CA THR A 435 6.81 -18.27 2.52
C THR A 435 6.78 -18.32 0.99
N ASP A 436 6.02 -19.22 0.38
CA ASP A 436 5.79 -19.20 -1.08
C ASP A 436 4.75 -18.12 -1.45
N TYR A 437 5.06 -17.34 -2.50
CA TYR A 437 4.23 -16.23 -2.96
C TYR A 437 2.85 -16.68 -3.46
N ASN A 438 2.69 -17.95 -3.87
CA ASN A 438 1.40 -18.49 -4.32
C ASN A 438 0.35 -18.60 -3.20
N TYR A 439 0.77 -18.64 -1.94
CA TYR A 439 -0.10 -18.75 -0.77
C TYR A 439 -0.31 -17.40 -0.07
N LEU A 440 0.17 -16.32 -0.67
CA LEU A 440 0.07 -14.99 -0.10
C LEU A 440 -1.11 -14.24 -0.68
N ARG A 441 -1.96 -13.70 0.19
CA ARG A 441 -2.99 -12.74 -0.18
C ARG A 441 -2.62 -11.38 0.38
N ILE A 442 -2.69 -10.34 -0.46
CA ILE A 442 -2.27 -8.98 -0.12
C ILE A 442 -3.50 -8.06 -0.16
N PHE A 443 -3.59 -7.16 0.81
CA PHE A 443 -4.66 -6.18 0.96
C PHE A 443 -4.07 -4.77 1.02
N ALA A 444 -4.70 -3.79 0.37
CA ALA A 444 -4.44 -2.39 0.64
C ALA A 444 -5.35 -1.90 1.78
N VAL A 445 -4.80 -1.07 2.65
CA VAL A 445 -5.56 -0.43 3.73
C VAL A 445 -6.10 0.91 3.22
N GLY A 446 -7.41 1.07 3.21
CA GLY A 446 -8.06 2.35 2.91
C GLY A 446 -8.49 3.11 4.15
N ASN A 447 -9.37 4.08 3.94
CA ASN A 447 -9.87 4.96 5.00
C ASN A 447 -10.66 4.13 6.04
N ASN A 448 -10.51 4.47 7.33
CA ASN A 448 -11.12 3.75 8.45
C ASN A 448 -10.62 2.30 8.64
N ASN A 449 -9.39 1.99 8.21
CA ASN A 449 -8.80 0.64 8.35
C ASN A 449 -9.60 -0.44 7.61
N THR A 450 -10.25 -0.09 6.51
CA THR A 450 -10.90 -1.05 5.62
C THR A 450 -9.85 -1.74 4.75
N HIS A 451 -10.01 -3.05 4.54
CA HIS A 451 -9.02 -3.88 3.85
C HIS A 451 -9.55 -4.28 2.47
N TYR A 452 -8.84 -3.88 1.42
CA TYR A 452 -9.20 -4.18 0.03
C TYR A 452 -8.25 -5.22 -0.54
N ALA A 453 -8.75 -6.42 -0.83
CA ALA A 453 -7.94 -7.46 -1.45
C ALA A 453 -7.43 -7.02 -2.82
N LEU A 454 -6.12 -7.14 -3.05
CA LEU A 454 -5.49 -6.76 -4.30
C LEU A 454 -5.60 -7.90 -5.32
N ASN A 455 -6.07 -7.57 -6.51
CA ASN A 455 -6.17 -8.50 -7.64
C ASN A 455 -4.79 -8.70 -8.30
N LYS A 456 -4.50 -9.90 -8.80
CA LYS A 456 -3.30 -10.21 -9.60
C LYS A 456 -3.11 -9.31 -10.82
N ASN A 457 -4.21 -8.92 -11.47
CA ASN A 457 -4.21 -8.10 -12.68
C ASN A 457 -4.24 -6.59 -12.39
N LEU A 458 -4.12 -6.19 -11.13
CA LEU A 458 -4.18 -4.78 -10.75
C LEU A 458 -2.99 -4.00 -11.33
N ASN A 459 -3.30 -2.85 -11.90
CA ASN A 459 -2.29 -1.86 -12.25
C ASN A 459 -1.92 -1.02 -11.03
N PHE A 460 -0.79 -1.34 -10.39
CA PHE A 460 -0.31 -0.61 -9.21
C PHE A 460 -0.05 0.88 -9.48
N LYS A 461 0.20 1.26 -10.74
CA LYS A 461 0.33 2.66 -11.11
C LYS A 461 -0.94 3.43 -10.79
N GLU A 462 -2.12 2.86 -11.04
CA GLU A 462 -3.39 3.53 -10.76
C GLU A 462 -3.65 3.66 -9.26
N LEU A 463 -3.20 2.68 -8.48
CA LEU A 463 -3.35 2.69 -7.02
C LEU A 463 -2.43 3.73 -6.35
N PHE A 464 -1.22 3.92 -6.87
CA PHE A 464 -0.21 4.82 -6.27
C PHE A 464 0.06 6.12 -7.03
N ASN A 465 -0.65 6.42 -8.14
CA ASN A 465 -0.28 7.51 -9.07
C ASN A 465 -0.14 8.88 -8.39
N ASN A 466 -0.92 9.11 -7.34
CA ASN A 466 -0.99 10.38 -6.61
C ASN A 466 -0.36 10.31 -5.22
N THR A 467 0.31 9.21 -4.88
CA THR A 467 0.97 9.06 -3.59
C THR A 467 2.30 9.81 -3.63
N PRO A 468 2.49 10.87 -2.82
CA PRO A 468 3.78 11.54 -2.72
C PRO A 468 4.80 10.61 -2.06
N GLN A 469 6.08 10.77 -2.37
CA GLN A 469 7.13 9.92 -1.78
C GLN A 469 7.23 10.04 -0.25
N SER A 470 6.78 11.16 0.34
CA SER A 470 6.70 11.33 1.80
C SER A 470 5.61 10.48 2.47
N GLN A 471 4.65 9.95 1.71
CA GLN A 471 3.57 9.14 2.25
C GLN A 471 3.92 7.65 2.21
N THR A 472 3.74 6.99 3.35
CA THR A 472 3.83 5.54 3.44
C THR A 472 2.47 4.91 3.14
N VAL A 473 2.45 3.86 2.32
CA VAL A 473 1.24 3.10 2.01
C VAL A 473 1.21 1.80 2.78
N ASP A 474 0.10 1.59 3.48
CA ASP A 474 -0.11 0.42 4.31
C ASP A 474 -0.71 -0.74 3.52
N LEU A 475 -0.02 -1.86 3.55
CA LEU A 475 -0.50 -3.13 3.04
C LEU A 475 -0.62 -4.14 4.19
N ARG A 476 -1.65 -4.98 4.11
CA ARG A 476 -1.78 -6.17 4.95
C ARG A 476 -1.56 -7.42 4.14
N TYR A 477 -1.03 -8.47 4.77
CA TYR A 477 -0.93 -9.78 4.15
C TYR A 477 -1.60 -10.86 5.00
N GLU A 478 -2.01 -11.91 4.33
CA GLU A 478 -2.60 -13.11 4.90
C GLU A 478 -1.96 -14.34 4.25
N ILE A 479 -1.61 -15.34 5.06
CA ILE A 479 -1.07 -16.62 4.60
C ILE A 479 -2.22 -17.61 4.48
N LEU A 480 -2.44 -18.08 3.25
CA LEU A 480 -3.49 -19.03 2.89
C LEU A 480 -2.98 -20.48 3.02
N LYS A 481 -3.90 -21.40 3.33
CA LYS A 481 -3.65 -22.86 3.25
C LYS A 481 -3.75 -23.40 1.82
N VAL A 482 -4.43 -22.67 0.94
CA VAL A 482 -4.61 -22.99 -0.49
C VAL A 482 -3.94 -21.92 -1.33
N THR A 483 -3.65 -22.21 -2.59
CA THR A 483 -3.06 -21.19 -3.45
C THR A 483 -4.07 -20.06 -3.74
N LEU A 484 -3.58 -18.85 -3.95
CA LEU A 484 -4.41 -17.69 -4.29
C LEU A 484 -5.25 -17.94 -5.57
N ASN A 485 -4.71 -18.72 -6.52
CA ASN A 485 -5.42 -19.11 -7.73
C ASN A 485 -6.60 -20.07 -7.47
N GLU A 486 -6.46 -20.95 -6.48
CA GLU A 486 -7.56 -21.81 -6.07
C GLU A 486 -8.60 -21.00 -5.29
N LEU A 487 -8.18 -20.11 -4.39
CA LEU A 487 -9.07 -19.25 -3.62
C LEU A 487 -9.95 -18.37 -4.52
N GLU A 488 -9.39 -17.78 -5.58
CA GLU A 488 -10.13 -16.96 -6.56
C GLU A 488 -11.18 -17.75 -7.33
N LYS A 489 -11.02 -19.09 -7.42
CA LYS A 489 -11.99 -20.00 -8.03
C LYS A 489 -12.97 -20.58 -7.01
N MET A 490 -12.83 -20.29 -5.71
CA MET A 490 -13.79 -20.79 -4.74
C MET A 490 -15.08 -19.96 -4.79
N LYS A 491 -16.20 -20.64 -4.64
CA LYS A 491 -17.54 -20.06 -4.58
C LYS A 491 -18.11 -20.24 -3.18
N SER A 492 -18.82 -19.24 -2.65
CA SER A 492 -19.57 -19.38 -1.41
C SER A 492 -20.87 -20.16 -1.66
N CYS A 493 -21.16 -21.12 -0.78
CA CYS A 493 -22.38 -21.89 -0.77
C CYS A 493 -22.98 -21.85 0.64
N ASN A 494 -24.24 -21.40 0.73
CA ASN A 494 -24.99 -21.39 1.98
C ASN A 494 -25.76 -22.72 2.11
N VAL A 495 -25.55 -23.40 3.22
CA VAL A 495 -26.15 -24.70 3.52
C VAL A 495 -27.03 -24.58 4.75
N ILE A 496 -28.32 -24.86 4.59
CA ILE A 496 -29.26 -24.93 5.70
C ILE A 496 -29.43 -26.38 6.11
N TRP A 497 -28.98 -26.73 7.31
CA TRP A 497 -29.17 -28.04 7.92
C TRP A 497 -30.43 -28.07 8.80
N LEU A 498 -31.35 -28.99 8.48
CA LEU A 498 -32.61 -29.16 9.21
C LEU A 498 -32.55 -30.29 10.26
N GLY A 499 -31.57 -31.20 10.18
CA GLY A 499 -31.55 -32.38 11.03
C GLY A 499 -32.79 -33.25 10.79
N HIS A 500 -33.66 -33.36 11.79
CA HIS A 500 -34.88 -34.18 11.74
C HIS A 500 -36.17 -33.38 11.45
N GLY A 501 -36.12 -32.06 11.27
CA GLY A 501 -37.33 -31.25 11.05
C GLY A 501 -37.06 -29.75 10.87
N VAL A 502 -38.12 -28.98 10.60
CA VAL A 502 -37.99 -27.57 10.15
C VAL A 502 -37.94 -26.57 11.30
N CYS A 503 -38.04 -27.04 12.55
CA CYS A 503 -38.18 -26.18 13.73
C CYS A 503 -36.90 -25.40 14.09
N ARG A 504 -35.71 -25.93 13.82
CA ARG A 504 -34.43 -25.35 14.22
C ARG A 504 -33.40 -25.45 13.09
N PRO A 505 -33.55 -24.68 12.01
CA PRO A 505 -32.57 -24.66 10.94
C PRO A 505 -31.24 -24.13 11.46
N GLN A 506 -30.14 -24.78 11.06
CA GLN A 506 -28.77 -24.31 11.27
C GLN A 506 -28.20 -23.87 9.92
N THR A 507 -27.72 -22.64 9.83
CA THR A 507 -27.13 -22.11 8.61
C THR A 507 -25.61 -22.23 8.68
N HIS A 508 -25.00 -22.77 7.62
CA HIS A 508 -23.57 -22.94 7.49
C HIS A 508 -23.11 -22.41 6.14
N ASP A 509 -22.20 -21.45 6.15
CA ASP A 509 -21.56 -20.96 4.93
C ASP A 509 -20.26 -21.72 4.70
N PHE A 510 -20.08 -22.22 3.47
CA PHE A 510 -18.87 -22.90 3.02
C PHE A 510 -18.30 -22.20 1.79
N MET A 511 -16.97 -22.07 1.73
CA MET A 511 -16.27 -21.61 0.53
C MET A 511 -15.63 -22.82 -0.15
N LEU A 512 -16.06 -23.14 -1.37
CA LEU A 512 -15.82 -24.42 -2.02
C LEU A 512 -15.27 -24.24 -3.44
N PRO A 513 -14.29 -25.05 -3.88
CA PRO A 513 -13.81 -25.03 -5.27
C PRO A 513 -14.90 -25.45 -6.29
N GLU A 514 -14.78 -24.98 -7.53
CA GLU A 514 -15.75 -25.25 -8.62
C GLU A 514 -15.93 -26.73 -8.97
N ASN A 515 -14.90 -27.55 -8.74
CA ASN A 515 -14.92 -28.98 -9.04
C ASN A 515 -15.57 -29.84 -7.95
N TYR A 516 -16.06 -29.23 -6.85
CA TYR A 516 -16.72 -29.96 -5.78
C TYR A 516 -18.13 -30.37 -6.19
N THR A 517 -18.58 -31.47 -5.57
CA THR A 517 -19.93 -32.02 -5.68
C THR A 517 -20.71 -31.80 -4.38
N VAL A 518 -22.01 -32.03 -4.43
CA VAL A 518 -22.88 -31.96 -3.25
C VAL A 518 -22.46 -33.00 -2.19
N ASP A 519 -21.94 -34.16 -2.58
CA ASP A 519 -21.41 -35.16 -1.65
C ASP A 519 -20.23 -34.63 -0.81
N ASP A 520 -19.36 -33.82 -1.42
CA ASP A 520 -18.25 -33.17 -0.72
C ASP A 520 -18.77 -32.16 0.31
N ILE A 521 -19.86 -31.45 0.00
CA ILE A 521 -20.53 -30.54 0.94
C ILE A 521 -21.10 -31.32 2.12
N ILE A 522 -21.78 -32.44 1.85
CA ILE A 522 -22.35 -33.28 2.91
C ILE A 522 -21.25 -33.80 3.83
N THR A 523 -20.10 -34.21 3.28
CA THR A 523 -18.95 -34.68 4.07
C THR A 523 -18.39 -33.57 4.98
N ARG A 524 -18.31 -32.32 4.48
CA ARG A 524 -17.90 -31.18 5.31
C ARG A 524 -18.93 -30.78 6.35
N LEU A 525 -20.22 -30.83 5.98
CA LEU A 525 -21.33 -30.61 6.89
C LEU A 525 -21.31 -31.67 8.01
N GLN A 526 -21.01 -32.91 7.68
CA GLN A 526 -20.84 -34.00 8.66
C GLN A 526 -19.74 -33.68 9.65
N ASN A 527 -18.57 -33.22 9.20
CA ASN A 527 -17.48 -32.84 10.10
C ASN A 527 -17.85 -31.67 11.03
N LYS A 528 -18.69 -30.73 10.57
CA LYS A 528 -19.11 -29.55 11.34
C LYS A 528 -20.25 -29.83 12.32
N VAL A 529 -21.23 -30.64 11.91
CA VAL A 529 -22.44 -30.97 12.70
C VAL A 529 -22.26 -32.22 13.55
N GLY A 530 -21.39 -33.15 13.14
CA GLY A 530 -21.04 -34.35 13.90
C GLY A 530 -22.08 -35.47 13.88
N PHE A 531 -22.77 -35.70 12.75
CA PHE A 531 -23.70 -36.83 12.60
C PHE A 531 -22.99 -38.11 12.11
N GLU A 532 -23.55 -39.28 12.47
CA GLU A 532 -22.98 -40.61 12.20
C GLU A 532 -22.87 -40.91 10.68
N SER A 533 -21.79 -41.59 10.25
CA SER A 533 -21.54 -41.87 8.82
C SER A 533 -22.59 -42.75 8.16
N ASP A 534 -23.22 -43.65 8.91
CA ASP A 534 -24.30 -44.52 8.42
C ASP A 534 -25.55 -43.73 8.00
N LYS A 535 -25.63 -42.44 8.37
CA LYS A 535 -26.74 -41.54 8.05
C LYS A 535 -26.47 -40.68 6.82
N LYS A 536 -25.31 -40.80 6.18
CA LYS A 536 -24.91 -39.97 5.03
C LYS A 536 -25.78 -40.24 3.81
N ASP A 537 -26.08 -41.50 3.53
CA ASP A 537 -26.88 -41.93 2.38
C ASP A 537 -28.37 -41.55 2.51
N ASP A 538 -28.84 -41.28 3.74
CA ASP A 538 -30.22 -40.88 4.05
C ASP A 538 -30.46 -39.35 3.97
N ILE A 539 -29.47 -38.59 3.49
CA ILE A 539 -29.55 -37.13 3.41
C ILE A 539 -30.19 -36.70 2.10
N LEU A 540 -31.30 -35.98 2.22
CA LEU A 540 -32.01 -35.38 1.10
C LEU A 540 -31.58 -33.93 0.91
N VAL A 541 -31.28 -33.56 -0.33
CA VAL A 541 -30.81 -32.21 -0.70
C VAL A 541 -31.75 -31.58 -1.74
N TRP A 542 -32.15 -30.33 -1.50
CA TRP A 542 -32.94 -29.54 -2.45
C TRP A 542 -32.56 -28.06 -2.44
N THR A 543 -32.99 -27.36 -3.49
CA THR A 543 -32.91 -25.91 -3.59
C THR A 543 -34.27 -25.28 -3.34
N GLU A 544 -34.24 -24.07 -2.80
CA GLU A 544 -35.42 -23.22 -2.57
C GLU A 544 -35.38 -22.01 -3.50
N ASP A 545 -36.55 -21.63 -4.01
CA ASP A 545 -36.80 -20.34 -4.63
C ASP A 545 -38.05 -19.71 -3.99
N ASN A 546 -37.91 -18.52 -3.40
CA ASN A 546 -38.97 -17.76 -2.74
C ASN A 546 -39.87 -18.62 -1.81
N HIS A 547 -39.29 -19.31 -0.82
CA HIS A 547 -40.02 -20.18 0.12
C HIS A 547 -40.80 -21.33 -0.52
N ARG A 548 -40.42 -21.72 -1.75
CA ARG A 548 -40.93 -22.90 -2.46
C ARG A 548 -39.79 -23.81 -2.86
N LEU A 549 -40.06 -25.11 -2.84
CA LEU A 549 -39.11 -26.10 -3.32
C LEU A 549 -38.96 -25.97 -4.84
N SER A 550 -37.73 -25.78 -5.30
CA SER A 550 -37.41 -25.57 -6.71
C SER A 550 -37.01 -26.89 -7.39
N LYS A 551 -35.94 -27.53 -6.91
CA LYS A 551 -35.43 -28.78 -7.50
C LYS A 551 -34.80 -29.68 -6.45
N LEU A 552 -35.00 -30.99 -6.60
CA LEU A 552 -34.23 -32.03 -5.91
C LEU A 552 -32.83 -32.11 -6.52
N VAL A 553 -31.81 -32.10 -5.67
CA VAL A 553 -30.41 -32.10 -6.09
C VAL A 553 -29.81 -33.46 -5.80
N LYS A 554 -29.23 -34.09 -6.82
CA LYS A 554 -28.50 -35.35 -6.64
C LYS A 554 -27.13 -35.08 -6.03
N THR A 555 -26.59 -36.05 -5.30
CA THR A 555 -25.31 -35.93 -4.59
C THR A 555 -24.11 -35.73 -5.53
N ASP A 556 -24.21 -36.18 -6.78
CA ASP A 556 -23.20 -36.03 -7.85
C ASP A 556 -23.23 -34.68 -8.58
N THR A 557 -24.20 -33.81 -8.26
CA THR A 557 -24.35 -32.51 -8.94
C THR A 557 -23.22 -31.55 -8.55
N SER A 558 -22.68 -30.81 -9.52
CA SER A 558 -21.61 -29.82 -9.29
C SER A 558 -22.11 -28.59 -8.52
N VAL A 559 -21.29 -28.09 -7.61
CA VAL A 559 -21.54 -26.90 -6.79
C VAL A 559 -21.53 -25.59 -7.61
N LEU A 560 -20.95 -25.60 -8.82
CA LEU A 560 -20.91 -24.42 -9.70
C LEU A 560 -22.32 -23.84 -9.96
N GLU A 561 -23.32 -24.71 -10.14
CA GLU A 561 -24.69 -24.33 -10.51
C GLU A 561 -25.53 -23.85 -9.32
N ILE A 562 -25.07 -24.07 -8.08
CA ILE A 562 -25.91 -23.93 -6.88
C ILE A 562 -25.28 -22.95 -5.90
N SER A 563 -26.09 -22.06 -5.30
CA SER A 563 -25.61 -21.08 -4.31
C SER A 563 -26.17 -21.36 -2.92
N ASN A 564 -27.43 -21.82 -2.82
CA ASN A 564 -28.10 -22.14 -1.57
C ASN A 564 -28.67 -23.57 -1.64
N ILE A 565 -28.34 -24.40 -0.66
CA ILE A 565 -28.90 -25.75 -0.53
C ILE A 565 -29.50 -25.97 0.84
N ILE A 566 -30.50 -26.84 0.91
CA ILE A 566 -31.11 -27.29 2.15
C ILE A 566 -30.85 -28.79 2.25
N CYS A 567 -30.29 -29.21 3.38
CA CYS A 567 -29.96 -30.59 3.69
C CYS A 567 -30.80 -31.06 4.89
N CYS A 568 -31.43 -32.23 4.75
CA CYS A 568 -32.25 -32.82 5.79
C CYS A 568 -31.99 -34.32 5.90
N TYR A 569 -31.95 -34.85 7.12
CA TYR A 569 -31.91 -36.28 7.34
C TYR A 569 -33.32 -36.85 7.25
N TYR A 570 -33.62 -37.56 6.15
CA TYR A 570 -34.95 -38.09 5.92
C TYR A 570 -34.94 -39.48 5.25
N PRO A 571 -34.64 -40.54 6.03
CA PRO A 571 -34.48 -41.91 5.51
C PRO A 571 -35.73 -42.48 4.85
N GLU A 572 -36.93 -42.09 5.32
CA GLU A 572 -38.20 -42.57 4.78
C GLU A 572 -38.43 -42.05 3.35
N ALA A 573 -38.04 -40.81 3.05
CA ALA A 573 -38.15 -40.25 1.72
C ALA A 573 -37.09 -40.81 0.75
N MET A 574 -35.87 -41.06 1.24
CA MET A 574 -34.79 -41.59 0.40
C MET A 574 -35.14 -42.98 -0.15
N LYS A 575 -35.66 -43.87 0.70
CA LYS A 575 -36.13 -45.21 0.29
C LYS A 575 -37.19 -45.16 -0.80
N LEU A 576 -38.06 -44.15 -0.80
CA LEU A 576 -39.09 -43.98 -1.84
C LEU A 576 -38.49 -43.47 -3.15
N ILE A 577 -37.51 -42.57 -3.09
CA ILE A 577 -36.81 -42.09 -4.28
C ILE A 577 -36.02 -43.23 -4.93
N ASP A 578 -35.34 -44.06 -4.14
CA ASP A 578 -34.61 -45.22 -4.64
C ASP A 578 -35.55 -46.27 -5.26
N SER A 579 -36.66 -46.57 -4.59
CA SER A 579 -37.67 -47.53 -5.09
C SER A 579 -38.30 -47.09 -6.41
N ASN A 580 -38.57 -45.79 -6.57
CA ASN A 580 -39.13 -45.23 -7.80
C ASN A 580 -38.09 -45.15 -8.94
N SER A 581 -36.81 -45.02 -8.63
CA SER A 581 -35.73 -44.98 -9.64
C SER A 581 -35.47 -46.36 -10.24
N SER A 582 -35.62 -47.44 -9.45
CA SER A 582 -35.46 -48.83 -9.93
C SER A 582 -36.62 -49.33 -10.80
N GLN A 583 -37.79 -48.70 -10.75
CA GLN A 583 -38.93 -49.06 -11.60
C GLN A 583 -38.85 -48.47 -13.01
N GLN A 584 -37.99 -47.47 -13.24
CA GLN A 584 -37.84 -46.82 -14.55
C GLN A 584 -36.83 -47.48 -15.50
N GLU A 585 -36.07 -48.49 -15.04
CA GLU A 585 -35.03 -49.17 -15.84
C GLU A 585 -35.45 -50.56 -16.37
N VAL A 586 -36.70 -51.01 -16.17
CA VAL A 586 -37.17 -52.37 -16.53
C VAL A 586 -38.25 -52.37 -17.64
N GLU A 587 -38.42 -51.28 -18.39
CA GLU A 587 -39.42 -51.20 -19.49
C GLU A 587 -38.86 -51.55 -20.89
N ASP A 588 -37.64 -52.08 -21.01
CA ASP A 588 -37.14 -52.63 -22.27
C ASP A 588 -36.91 -54.15 -22.10
N ASP A 589 -37.82 -54.95 -22.69
CA ASP A 589 -37.85 -56.42 -22.85
C ASP A 589 -38.79 -57.18 -21.90
N VAL A 590 -40.00 -57.53 -22.38
CA VAL A 590 -40.52 -58.92 -22.60
C VAL A 590 -42.01 -58.89 -23.00
N ASP A 591 -42.34 -59.71 -24.00
CA ASP A 591 -43.66 -60.01 -24.57
C ASP A 591 -44.66 -60.65 -23.58
N ASP A 592 -45.95 -60.34 -23.82
CA ASP A 592 -47.23 -61.05 -23.60
C ASP A 592 -47.45 -62.05 -22.43
N ASP A 593 -48.67 -61.89 -21.86
CA ASP A 593 -49.49 -62.82 -21.06
C ASP A 593 -49.12 -63.04 -19.56
N ASP A 594 -49.75 -62.26 -18.68
CA ASP A 594 -50.67 -62.78 -17.64
C ASP A 594 -51.32 -61.64 -16.81
N ASP A 595 -52.65 -61.69 -16.67
CA ASP A 595 -53.48 -60.86 -15.79
C ASP A 595 -53.22 -61.24 -14.31
N GLU A 596 -52.46 -60.43 -13.58
CA GLU A 596 -52.58 -60.26 -12.11
C GLU A 596 -52.13 -58.83 -11.75
N THR A 597 -53.09 -57.91 -11.57
CA THR A 597 -52.81 -56.57 -11.05
C THR A 597 -52.45 -56.64 -9.57
N ASP A 598 -51.17 -56.84 -9.28
CA ASP A 598 -50.59 -56.64 -7.95
C ASP A 598 -50.54 -55.14 -7.65
N ASP A 599 -51.47 -54.67 -6.82
CA ASP A 599 -51.50 -53.34 -6.20
C ASP A 599 -50.27 -53.16 -5.27
N THR A 600 -49.09 -52.95 -5.85
CA THR A 600 -47.89 -52.50 -5.13
C THR A 600 -48.01 -51.02 -4.83
N ALA A 601 -48.72 -50.71 -3.74
CA ALA A 601 -48.89 -49.35 -3.25
C ALA A 601 -47.55 -48.71 -2.84
N SER A 602 -47.10 -47.69 -3.58
CA SER A 602 -45.97 -46.85 -3.21
C SER A 602 -46.45 -45.54 -2.55
N ASP A 603 -45.82 -45.14 -1.45
CA ASP A 603 -46.11 -43.86 -0.77
C ASP A 603 -45.71 -42.66 -1.66
N PHE A 604 -46.36 -41.50 -1.48
CA PHE A 604 -46.09 -40.29 -2.28
C PHE A 604 -45.21 -39.28 -1.54
N LEU A 605 -44.19 -38.75 -2.22
CA LEU A 605 -43.38 -37.63 -1.75
C LEU A 605 -43.93 -36.29 -2.28
N VAL A 606 -44.34 -35.40 -1.39
CA VAL A 606 -45.03 -34.14 -1.75
C VAL A 606 -44.27 -32.93 -1.20
N PRO A 607 -44.07 -31.86 -2.00
CA PRO A 607 -43.53 -30.59 -1.52
C PRO A 607 -44.55 -29.83 -0.67
N VAL A 608 -44.08 -29.36 0.49
CA VAL A 608 -44.84 -28.59 1.47
C VAL A 608 -44.26 -27.19 1.59
N PHE A 609 -45.11 -26.17 1.49
CA PHE A 609 -44.75 -24.77 1.76
C PHE A 609 -45.67 -24.17 2.81
N GLN A 610 -45.25 -23.05 3.42
CA GLN A 610 -45.99 -22.41 4.50
C GLN A 610 -46.48 -21.04 4.03
N CYS A 611 -47.72 -20.67 4.35
CA CYS A 611 -48.37 -19.44 3.91
C CYS A 611 -49.18 -18.78 5.04
N TYR A 612 -49.50 -17.48 4.96
CA TYR A 612 -50.41 -16.84 5.92
C TYR A 612 -51.43 -15.93 5.22
N GLY A 613 -52.73 -16.23 5.39
CA GLY A 613 -53.86 -15.48 4.84
C GLY A 613 -54.07 -15.67 3.34
N ARG A 614 -52.99 -15.66 2.54
CA ARG A 614 -53.03 -15.91 1.09
C ARG A 614 -51.90 -16.85 0.67
N ALA A 615 -52.12 -17.65 -0.36
CA ALA A 615 -51.15 -18.62 -0.88
C ALA A 615 -49.88 -17.96 -1.45
N GLU A 616 -49.95 -16.68 -1.85
CA GLU A 616 -48.78 -15.91 -2.30
C GLU A 616 -47.92 -15.39 -1.13
N ASN A 617 -48.48 -15.28 0.08
CA ASN A 617 -47.78 -14.78 1.26
C ASN A 617 -47.04 -15.93 1.97
N VAL A 618 -46.04 -16.46 1.26
CA VAL A 618 -45.23 -17.60 1.69
C VAL A 618 -44.15 -17.20 2.69
N HIS A 619 -43.81 -18.10 3.60
CA HIS A 619 -42.76 -17.89 4.60
C HIS A 619 -42.19 -19.23 5.09
N GLY A 620 -41.13 -19.17 5.89
CA GLY A 620 -40.51 -20.37 6.46
C GLY A 620 -39.74 -21.19 5.42
N ILE A 621 -39.23 -22.35 5.83
CA ILE A 621 -38.45 -23.22 4.95
C ILE A 621 -39.39 -24.27 4.35
N PRO A 622 -39.44 -24.43 3.01
CA PRO A 622 -40.20 -25.49 2.37
C PRO A 622 -39.51 -26.83 2.59
N PHE A 623 -40.29 -27.89 2.72
CA PHE A 623 -39.78 -29.24 2.99
C PHE A 623 -40.59 -30.29 2.24
N LEU A 624 -40.04 -31.49 2.12
CA LEU A 624 -40.73 -32.64 1.53
C LEU A 624 -41.39 -33.47 2.62
N PHE A 625 -42.57 -34.00 2.34
CA PHE A 625 -43.35 -34.81 3.27
C PHE A 625 -43.89 -36.06 2.58
N VAL A 626 -43.88 -37.18 3.30
CA VAL A 626 -44.30 -38.49 2.77
C VAL A 626 -45.73 -38.77 3.19
N LEU A 627 -46.63 -38.89 2.21
CA LEU A 627 -48.03 -39.28 2.43
C LEU A 627 -48.16 -40.80 2.34
N LYS A 628 -48.73 -41.41 3.38
CA LYS A 628 -48.93 -42.86 3.42
C LYS A 628 -50.30 -43.26 2.90
N LYS A 629 -50.37 -44.41 2.22
CA LYS A 629 -51.65 -44.99 1.80
C LYS A 629 -52.54 -45.28 3.01
N ASP A 630 -53.83 -44.97 2.87
CA ASP A 630 -54.86 -45.16 3.90
C ASP A 630 -54.62 -44.42 5.23
N GLU A 631 -53.74 -43.41 5.26
CA GLU A 631 -53.50 -42.56 6.43
C GLU A 631 -54.56 -41.45 6.54
N GLU A 632 -55.32 -41.44 7.64
CA GLU A 632 -56.29 -40.38 7.95
C GLU A 632 -55.58 -39.04 8.23
N LEU A 633 -56.28 -37.93 7.96
CA LEU A 633 -55.75 -36.58 8.17
C LEU A 633 -55.34 -36.34 9.63
N VAL A 634 -55.99 -37.00 10.60
CA VAL A 634 -55.65 -36.91 12.03
C VAL A 634 -54.23 -37.37 12.31
N ASP A 635 -53.81 -38.49 11.73
CA ASP A 635 -52.47 -39.04 11.93
C ASP A 635 -51.42 -38.28 11.09
N THR A 636 -51.80 -37.84 9.89
CA THR A 636 -50.97 -36.94 9.07
C THR A 636 -50.68 -35.63 9.80
N LYS A 637 -51.69 -35.04 10.47
CA LYS A 637 -51.55 -33.83 11.30
C LYS A 637 -50.55 -34.04 12.43
N LYS A 638 -50.56 -35.19 13.13
CA LYS A 638 -49.58 -35.49 14.20
C LYS A 638 -48.15 -35.55 13.66
N ARG A 639 -47.94 -36.14 12.48
CA ARG A 639 -46.62 -36.19 11.82
C ARG A 639 -46.16 -34.80 11.40
N LEU A 640 -47.03 -34.01 10.77
CA LEU A 640 -46.74 -32.62 10.39
C LEU A 640 -46.43 -31.74 11.62
N HIS A 641 -47.17 -31.92 12.71
CA HIS A 641 -46.90 -31.23 13.99
C HIS A 641 -45.49 -31.51 14.50
N LYS A 642 -45.06 -32.77 14.44
CA LYS A 642 -43.70 -33.18 14.83
C LYS A 642 -42.62 -32.56 13.94
N VAL A 643 -42.85 -32.47 12.62
CA VAL A 643 -41.89 -31.87 11.66
C VAL A 643 -41.79 -30.35 11.83
N LEU A 644 -42.92 -29.67 12.05
CA LEU A 644 -42.97 -28.22 12.26
C LEU A 644 -42.45 -27.81 13.66
N GLY A 645 -42.56 -28.69 14.66
CA GLY A 645 -42.09 -28.43 16.03
C GLY A 645 -42.76 -27.24 16.70
N ILE A 646 -44.00 -26.91 16.32
CA ILE A 646 -44.75 -25.80 16.92
C ILE A 646 -45.51 -26.23 18.17
N SER A 647 -45.95 -25.28 19.01
CA SER A 647 -46.70 -25.65 20.23
C SER A 647 -48.09 -26.19 19.87
N GLU A 648 -48.64 -27.08 20.69
CA GLU A 648 -49.96 -27.69 20.43
C GLU A 648 -51.08 -26.63 20.31
N LYS A 649 -51.01 -25.56 21.10
CA LYS A 649 -51.94 -24.42 21.04
C LYS A 649 -51.88 -23.65 19.72
N GLU A 650 -50.70 -23.55 19.12
CA GLU A 650 -50.51 -22.91 17.82
C GLU A 650 -50.91 -23.85 16.70
N PHE A 651 -50.58 -25.15 16.81
CA PHE A 651 -50.94 -26.16 15.83
C PHE A 651 -52.45 -26.31 15.64
N GLN A 652 -53.25 -26.14 16.70
CA GLN A 652 -54.71 -26.10 16.61
C GLN A 652 -55.26 -24.99 15.70
N ARG A 653 -54.47 -23.94 15.41
CA ARG A 653 -54.85 -22.83 14.53
C ARG A 653 -54.33 -23.00 13.10
N VAL A 654 -53.59 -24.07 12.82
CA VAL A 654 -53.00 -24.36 11.52
C VAL A 654 -54.06 -24.95 10.61
N HIS A 655 -54.16 -24.42 9.39
CA HIS A 655 -55.02 -24.99 8.35
C HIS A 655 -54.15 -25.67 7.30
N ILE A 656 -54.50 -26.90 6.94
CA ILE A 656 -53.81 -27.67 5.90
C ILE A 656 -54.62 -27.55 4.62
N GLY A 657 -53.98 -27.08 3.55
CA GLY A 657 -54.60 -26.89 2.25
C GLY A 657 -53.83 -27.57 1.12
N LEU A 658 -54.56 -27.90 0.07
CA LEU A 658 -54.01 -28.35 -1.21
C LEU A 658 -53.96 -27.17 -2.17
N TYR A 659 -52.81 -26.97 -2.80
CA TYR A 659 -52.56 -25.89 -3.73
C TYR A 659 -52.23 -26.44 -5.12
N GLU A 660 -52.99 -26.05 -6.14
CA GLU A 660 -52.72 -26.39 -7.54
C GLU A 660 -52.48 -25.09 -8.35
N TYR A 661 -51.33 -24.98 -9.01
CA TYR A 661 -51.04 -23.82 -9.86
C TYR A 661 -51.71 -23.99 -11.24
N PRO A 662 -52.46 -23.01 -11.78
CA PRO A 662 -52.62 -21.60 -11.36
C PRO A 662 -53.92 -21.27 -10.59
N GLN A 663 -54.70 -22.24 -10.10
CA GLN A 663 -55.97 -21.98 -9.40
C GLN A 663 -56.26 -22.88 -8.18
N SER A 664 -56.73 -22.21 -7.13
CA SER A 664 -57.38 -22.68 -5.89
C SER A 664 -56.48 -23.31 -4.81
N LEU A 665 -56.56 -22.70 -3.62
CA LEU A 665 -56.16 -23.28 -2.34
C LEU A 665 -57.42 -23.89 -1.72
N ASN A 666 -57.46 -25.20 -1.58
CA ASN A 666 -58.59 -25.92 -0.99
C ASN A 666 -58.20 -26.46 0.38
N PHE A 667 -58.88 -26.03 1.43
CA PHE A 667 -58.62 -26.51 2.79
C PHE A 667 -59.30 -27.86 3.04
N ALA A 668 -58.59 -28.78 3.69
CA ALA A 668 -59.17 -30.04 4.13
C ALA A 668 -60.02 -29.80 5.39
N GLU A 669 -61.35 -29.68 5.23
CA GLU A 669 -62.27 -29.33 6.31
C GLU A 669 -62.73 -30.51 7.18
N LYS A 670 -62.55 -31.76 6.73
CA LYS A 670 -62.98 -32.98 7.45
C LYS A 670 -61.78 -33.84 7.85
N ASP A 671 -61.78 -34.31 9.09
CA ASP A 671 -60.69 -35.12 9.66
C ASP A 671 -60.64 -36.56 9.10
N ASP A 672 -61.74 -37.05 8.52
CA ASP A 672 -61.84 -38.39 7.90
C ASP A 672 -61.25 -38.46 6.47
N ILE A 673 -60.64 -37.38 5.98
CA ILE A 673 -60.07 -37.31 4.62
C ILE A 673 -58.70 -38.02 4.60
N VAL A 674 -58.51 -38.91 3.64
CA VAL A 674 -57.20 -39.50 3.32
C VAL A 674 -56.54 -38.64 2.24
N LEU A 675 -55.48 -37.89 2.61
CA LEU A 675 -54.77 -36.99 1.68
C LEU A 675 -54.15 -37.76 0.51
N TYR A 676 -53.69 -38.99 0.74
CA TYR A 676 -53.13 -39.86 -0.30
C TYR A 676 -54.07 -40.03 -1.50
N ASN A 677 -55.37 -40.25 -1.26
CA ASN A 677 -56.36 -40.45 -2.33
C ASN A 677 -56.61 -39.17 -3.15
N LEU A 678 -56.36 -37.98 -2.58
CA LEU A 678 -56.49 -36.70 -3.29
C LEU A 678 -55.28 -36.44 -4.19
N PHE A 679 -54.09 -36.86 -3.77
CA PHE A 679 -52.89 -36.79 -4.59
C PHE A 679 -52.86 -37.87 -5.69
N ALA A 680 -53.33 -39.08 -5.41
CA ALA A 680 -53.41 -40.17 -6.39
C ALA A 680 -54.36 -39.86 -7.57
N ASN A 681 -55.41 -39.07 -7.33
CA ASN A 681 -56.38 -38.66 -8.35
C ASN A 681 -56.07 -37.29 -8.99
N GLY A 682 -55.04 -36.59 -8.50
CA GLY A 682 -54.68 -35.24 -8.92
C GLY A 682 -53.59 -35.20 -9.99
N ASN A 683 -53.44 -34.07 -10.67
CA ASN A 683 -52.29 -33.85 -11.56
C ASN A 683 -50.99 -33.74 -10.72
N ASN A 684 -49.83 -34.10 -11.29
CA ASN A 684 -48.48 -34.00 -10.67
C ASN A 684 -48.02 -32.58 -10.24
N ARG A 685 -48.92 -31.59 -10.16
CA ARG A 685 -48.63 -30.19 -9.82
C ARG A 685 -49.26 -29.73 -8.50
N ILE A 686 -49.84 -30.64 -7.72
CA ILE A 686 -50.42 -30.31 -6.41
C ILE A 686 -49.29 -30.20 -5.38
N GLN A 687 -49.33 -29.14 -4.56
CA GLN A 687 -48.45 -28.93 -3.41
C GLN A 687 -49.28 -28.83 -2.13
N LEU A 688 -48.70 -29.18 -0.99
CA LEU A 688 -49.35 -28.99 0.31
C LEU A 688 -49.02 -27.57 0.84
N CYS A 689 -50.02 -26.73 1.11
CA CYS A 689 -49.80 -25.52 1.93
C CYS A 689 -50.18 -25.77 3.39
N ILE A 690 -49.35 -25.25 4.29
CA ILE A 690 -49.65 -25.12 5.70
C ILE A 690 -49.87 -23.63 5.99
N GLU A 691 -51.12 -23.27 6.30
CA GLU A 691 -51.46 -21.90 6.66
C GLU A 691 -51.29 -21.67 8.16
N HIS A 692 -50.36 -20.79 8.52
CA HIS A 692 -50.15 -20.33 9.89
C HIS A 692 -49.40 -18.99 9.93
N PRO A 693 -49.47 -18.22 11.02
CA PRO A 693 -48.70 -16.98 11.14
C PRO A 693 -47.20 -17.26 11.16
N GLY A 694 -46.45 -16.60 10.28
CA GLY A 694 -45.00 -16.78 10.20
C GLY A 694 -44.26 -16.41 11.49
N ARG A 695 -43.36 -17.29 11.90
CA ARG A 695 -42.42 -17.07 13.01
C ARG A 695 -41.17 -16.33 12.53
N TYR A 696 -41.31 -15.17 11.91
CA TYR A 696 -40.11 -14.36 11.71
C TYR A 696 -39.65 -13.85 13.07
N GLN A 697 -38.36 -14.10 13.37
CA GLN A 697 -37.63 -13.35 14.38
C GLN A 697 -38.02 -11.89 14.24
N ARG A 698 -38.39 -11.22 15.34
CA ARG A 698 -38.40 -9.74 15.36
C ARG A 698 -37.09 -9.31 14.71
N GLN A 699 -37.16 -8.67 13.54
CA GLN A 699 -36.04 -7.85 13.12
C GLN A 699 -35.78 -6.92 14.31
N THR A 700 -34.63 -7.06 14.95
CA THR A 700 -34.12 -6.00 15.81
C THR A 700 -34.02 -4.78 14.92
N SER A 701 -35.03 -3.92 14.96
CA SER A 701 -34.88 -2.58 14.43
C SER A 701 -33.66 -1.99 15.14
N VAL A 702 -32.78 -1.33 14.40
CA VAL A 702 -31.58 -0.67 14.91
C VAL A 702 -31.92 0.45 15.92
N ALA A 703 -33.20 0.66 16.24
CA ALA A 703 -33.72 1.79 17.00
C ALA A 703 -34.55 1.41 18.25
N GLU A 704 -34.43 0.21 18.82
CA GLU A 704 -35.02 -0.06 20.15
C GLU A 704 -33.93 -0.21 21.23
N PRO A 705 -34.01 0.55 22.34
CA PRO A 705 -33.04 0.45 23.42
C PRO A 705 -33.24 -0.85 24.20
N SER A 706 -32.16 -1.62 24.34
CA SER A 706 -32.09 -2.83 25.14
C SER A 706 -32.38 -2.54 26.62
N ILE A 707 -33.33 -3.26 27.20
CA ILE A 707 -33.62 -3.21 28.65
C ILE A 707 -32.58 -4.09 29.35
N PHE A 708 -31.72 -3.46 30.16
CA PHE A 708 -30.85 -4.15 31.11
C PHE A 708 -31.63 -4.44 32.39
N ILE A 709 -31.73 -5.72 32.76
CA ILE A 709 -32.03 -6.11 34.14
C ILE A 709 -30.67 -6.27 34.82
N ARG A 710 -30.43 -5.43 35.84
CA ARG A 710 -29.29 -5.61 36.75
C ARG A 710 -29.64 -6.71 37.74
N ASP A 711 -28.76 -7.69 37.86
CA ASP A 711 -28.63 -8.49 39.08
C ASP A 711 -27.86 -7.70 40.14
#